data_AF-A0A496XDD7-F1
#
_entry.id   AF-A0A496XDD7-F1
#
_cell.length_a   1.000
_cell.length_b   1.000
_cell.length_c   1.000
_cell.angle_alpha   90.00
_cell.angle_beta   90.00
_cell.angle_gamma   90.00
#
_symmetry.space_group_name_H-M   'P 1'
#
loop_
_entity.id
_entity.type
_entity.pdbx_description
1 polymer ?
#
loop_
_entity_poly.entity_id
_entity_poly.type
_entity_poly.pdbx_seq_one_letter_code
_entity_poly.pdbx_strand_id
1 'polypeptide(L)'
;MEVTHDILVNDTLFIGANRDGELIFNNDATSNTVETDYIIFGSDLFGAQRSENVNKIYVESGGGNGVEHRLIVNKSIAIATGSGGIYADAGADFDLYTNASDNNVILELAGSGTDSFTIEGDDDIASNGIQFIPEFYRIIVNKGTNQSSSFEFLDGFTLEGATSGATKALELQNGLLILNTDDNDIDIDLTTGGADFIIPATAGLQVTDAEVNVSGDDSGIRLDGSLIIDGGTVDMDDSGGNGNNYIEYGSGGNSVLEISSGSLTVGSQIRPLTSAETGVLKYRQTGGTVIIGQNDGGEDDRGMLQIYNTGSEFTYTGGSLTFVRHQDSPSVAALYLDPDDYDVSGSTITIFNGDTPSGQSDFRINSVIPLNDLDIDDTNSPTVKLNINPLVIEGDLTVDTNATLDADGITLTLNGDWTNDGTYVPNSNTTIFAAPSSQTLSGTGTFDFYNLTKNESGTLNLSSSINIAGIFFLEDGSVNDGGNSIITSGNVIIDGTHSSSGGNGIVFSGSSSQQLSRSTSGTGTLGTITINNTSGVEIPDGNGYNFDINGNLRLQSGVLNIGGALVSVSSSGNIVAVSAFGIGNMVQTNSSFTDNGLRKFFPAGYGTDFTFPIGQTKYTPVIFDFSTGSNTFGTTAGSITVRPANEYHPTVDDGSDYFTSGDINNVLQYHWILNADNVSGFTSDVEFHYDQADVKSDEPGESESDYIAAQILTDNNPTNAINKFTAANAVDETNNIINFALTSVTDEGISGDYFAGIDEAIPDVVATYTSTMDGDVDAVIYDIVVPGGGAPRGAVLVVATGTTVTFNINNVNLYKTEIQAGGTLEVDETDGHRLGTVSGTGDLKLVSNTSSVVLPAGYYVDFFSCTGGGLEYGGTGNYNILGG
;
A
#
# COMPACT_ATOMS: atom_id res chain seq x y z
N MET A 1 72.08 -9.36 -20.88
CA MET A 1 71.87 -9.32 -22.34
C MET A 1 71.30 -7.95 -22.63
N GLU A 2 71.99 -7.14 -23.41
CA GLU A 2 71.51 -5.83 -23.80
C GLU A 2 70.65 -5.94 -25.07
N VAL A 3 69.44 -5.40 -25.02
CA VAL A 3 68.45 -5.43 -26.10
C VAL A 3 68.75 -4.29 -27.07
N THR A 4 69.48 -4.60 -28.14
CA THR A 4 69.88 -3.64 -29.19
C THR A 4 69.07 -3.76 -30.48
N HIS A 5 68.23 -4.79 -30.59
CA HIS A 5 67.36 -5.11 -31.72
C HIS A 5 66.13 -5.88 -31.18
N ASP A 6 65.11 -6.06 -32.02
CA ASP A 6 63.98 -6.93 -31.67
C ASP A 6 64.41 -8.38 -31.43
N ILE A 7 63.87 -9.00 -30.38
CA ILE A 7 64.16 -10.37 -29.93
C ILE A 7 62.85 -11.15 -29.83
N LEU A 8 62.82 -12.34 -30.45
CA LEU A 8 61.75 -13.32 -30.25
C LEU A 8 62.33 -14.55 -29.54
N VAL A 9 61.74 -14.90 -28.41
CA VAL A 9 62.01 -16.13 -27.65
C VAL A 9 60.81 -17.06 -27.81
N ASN A 10 60.97 -18.15 -28.56
CA ASN A 10 59.85 -19.00 -28.99
C ASN A 10 59.06 -19.72 -27.86
N ASP A 11 59.51 -19.66 -26.61
CA ASP A 11 58.87 -20.37 -25.49
C ASP A 11 59.16 -19.63 -24.17
N THR A 12 60.21 -19.98 -23.44
CA THR A 12 60.52 -19.34 -22.15
C THR A 12 61.77 -18.49 -22.20
N LEU A 13 61.64 -17.23 -21.78
CA LEU A 13 62.74 -16.37 -21.39
C LEU A 13 63.12 -16.68 -19.94
N PHE A 14 64.17 -17.49 -19.77
CA PHE A 14 64.75 -17.76 -18.46
C PHE A 14 65.76 -16.66 -18.09
N ILE A 15 65.47 -15.95 -16.99
CA ILE A 15 66.39 -14.98 -16.40
C ILE A 15 67.15 -15.67 -15.27
N GLY A 16 68.40 -16.01 -15.57
CA GLY A 16 69.27 -16.74 -14.64
C GLY A 16 68.87 -18.20 -14.43
N ALA A 17 69.61 -18.87 -13.53
CA ALA A 17 69.33 -20.20 -12.96
C ALA A 17 70.49 -20.60 -12.04
N ASN A 18 71.60 -21.07 -12.64
CA ASN A 18 72.83 -21.44 -11.93
C ASN A 18 73.81 -20.26 -11.74
N ARG A 19 73.51 -19.12 -12.38
CA ARG A 19 74.26 -17.86 -12.37
C ARG A 19 73.28 -16.72 -12.58
N ASP A 20 73.72 -15.51 -12.21
CA ASP A 20 73.07 -14.24 -12.51
C ASP A 20 72.67 -14.14 -13.99
N GLY A 21 71.45 -13.67 -14.21
CA GLY A 21 70.92 -13.36 -15.53
C GLY A 21 70.36 -11.95 -15.54
N GLU A 22 70.78 -11.14 -16.50
CA GLU A 22 70.24 -9.80 -16.69
C GLU A 22 69.71 -9.67 -18.12
N LEU A 23 68.53 -9.08 -18.29
CA LEU A 23 68.03 -8.54 -19.55
C LEU A 23 67.92 -7.03 -19.41
N ILE A 24 68.53 -6.29 -20.33
CA ILE A 24 68.73 -4.85 -20.21
C ILE A 24 68.15 -4.19 -21.45
N PHE A 25 67.10 -3.39 -21.32
CA PHE A 25 66.66 -2.47 -22.37
C PHE A 25 67.58 -1.26 -22.37
N ASN A 26 68.24 -1.00 -23.49
CA ASN A 26 69.28 0.02 -23.54
C ASN A 26 68.71 1.45 -23.61
N ASN A 27 69.51 2.44 -23.24
CA ASN A 27 69.08 3.83 -23.22
C ASN A 27 69.27 4.54 -24.59
N ASP A 28 69.29 3.78 -25.70
CA ASP A 28 69.46 4.31 -27.06
C ASP A 28 68.20 5.03 -27.59
N ALA A 29 68.34 5.77 -28.69
CA ALA A 29 67.23 6.49 -29.33
C ALA A 29 66.31 5.58 -30.19
N THR A 30 66.42 4.26 -30.10
CA THR A 30 65.66 3.28 -30.89
C THR A 30 64.84 2.37 -29.98
N SER A 31 63.53 2.28 -30.22
CA SER A 31 62.67 1.30 -29.56
C SER A 31 63.00 -0.10 -30.03
N ASN A 32 62.99 -1.05 -29.10
CA ASN A 32 63.22 -2.47 -29.35
C ASN A 32 62.15 -3.29 -28.63
N THR A 33 61.75 -4.41 -29.24
CA THR A 33 60.75 -5.34 -28.70
C THR A 33 61.38 -6.66 -28.28
N VAL A 34 61.05 -7.16 -27.10
CA VAL A 34 61.30 -8.55 -26.69
C VAL A 34 59.96 -9.25 -26.59
N GLU A 35 59.76 -10.33 -27.34
CA GLU A 35 58.56 -11.16 -27.30
C GLU A 35 58.90 -12.58 -26.82
N THR A 36 58.10 -13.10 -25.90
CA THR A 36 58.26 -14.45 -25.33
C THR A 36 56.90 -15.04 -24.92
N ASP A 37 56.81 -16.37 -24.78
CA ASP A 37 55.61 -16.96 -24.18
C ASP A 37 55.65 -16.82 -22.65
N TYR A 38 56.69 -17.33 -22.00
CA TYR A 38 56.87 -17.28 -20.56
C TYR A 38 58.07 -16.44 -20.16
N ILE A 39 58.00 -15.81 -18.98
CA ILE A 39 59.18 -15.28 -18.28
C ILE A 39 59.33 -16.06 -16.98
N ILE A 40 60.53 -16.60 -16.73
CA ILE A 40 60.84 -17.28 -15.47
C ILE A 40 62.16 -16.74 -14.93
N PHE A 41 62.13 -16.17 -13.73
CA PHE A 41 63.36 -15.90 -12.98
C PHE A 41 63.74 -17.20 -12.27
N GLY A 42 64.87 -17.79 -12.66
CA GLY A 42 65.25 -19.13 -12.21
C GLY A 42 65.74 -19.14 -10.76
N SER A 43 65.22 -20.07 -9.95
CA SER A 43 65.81 -20.46 -8.66
C SER A 43 66.79 -21.64 -8.82
N ASP A 44 67.64 -21.87 -7.82
CA ASP A 44 68.75 -22.85 -7.88
C ASP A 44 68.27 -24.30 -8.11
N LEU A 45 68.28 -24.74 -9.38
CA LEU A 45 67.86 -26.07 -9.84
C LEU A 45 68.70 -27.24 -9.28
N PHE A 46 69.81 -27.00 -8.57
CA PHE A 46 70.76 -28.05 -8.15
C PHE A 46 71.19 -28.04 -6.66
N GLY A 47 70.55 -27.25 -5.79
CA GLY A 47 70.73 -27.34 -4.33
C GLY A 47 72.11 -26.88 -3.82
N ALA A 48 72.81 -26.02 -4.57
CA ALA A 48 74.02 -25.36 -4.14
C ALA A 48 73.69 -24.03 -3.45
N GLN A 49 73.56 -24.05 -2.12
CA GLN A 49 73.45 -22.84 -1.29
C GLN A 49 74.51 -21.80 -1.70
N ARG A 50 74.09 -20.76 -2.43
CA ARG A 50 74.91 -19.63 -2.85
C ARG A 50 74.14 -18.35 -2.56
N SER A 51 74.87 -17.35 -2.10
CA SER A 51 74.37 -16.16 -1.42
C SER A 51 74.31 -14.91 -2.30
N GLU A 52 74.36 -15.05 -3.63
CA GLU A 52 74.55 -13.93 -4.58
C GLU A 52 73.93 -14.24 -5.96
N ASN A 53 72.63 -14.51 -6.08
CA ASN A 53 71.98 -14.67 -7.40
C ASN A 53 71.22 -13.38 -7.77
N VAL A 54 71.75 -12.60 -8.70
CA VAL A 54 71.22 -11.30 -9.16
C VAL A 54 70.51 -11.50 -10.51
N ASN A 55 69.18 -11.69 -10.48
CA ASN A 55 68.37 -11.89 -11.68
C ASN A 55 67.55 -10.63 -11.99
N LYS A 56 67.77 -10.01 -13.16
CA LYS A 56 67.15 -8.73 -13.49
C LYS A 56 66.53 -8.68 -14.87
N ILE A 57 65.40 -8.00 -14.99
CA ILE A 57 64.96 -7.36 -16.23
C ILE A 57 64.83 -5.88 -15.91
N TYR A 58 65.60 -5.03 -16.57
CA TYR A 58 65.51 -3.60 -16.33
C TYR A 58 65.78 -2.73 -17.55
N VAL A 59 65.43 -1.45 -17.48
CA VAL A 59 65.78 -0.42 -18.47
C VAL A 59 66.91 0.48 -17.97
N GLU A 60 67.90 0.74 -18.81
CA GLU A 60 69.01 1.63 -18.46
C GLU A 60 68.57 3.09 -18.37
N SER A 61 68.99 3.77 -17.30
CA SER A 61 68.77 5.21 -17.11
C SER A 61 69.88 6.07 -17.74
N GLY A 62 69.63 7.37 -17.86
CA GLY A 62 70.58 8.41 -18.26
C GLY A 62 70.61 8.74 -19.76
N GLY A 63 69.69 8.20 -20.58
CA GLY A 63 69.64 8.44 -22.03
C GLY A 63 68.86 9.70 -22.42
N GLY A 64 67.75 9.99 -21.74
CA GLY A 64 66.92 11.17 -21.96
C GLY A 64 66.23 11.21 -23.34
N ASN A 65 66.08 10.05 -23.99
CA ASN A 65 65.52 9.95 -25.35
C ASN A 65 63.99 9.81 -25.36
N GLY A 66 63.37 9.46 -24.22
CA GLY A 66 61.93 9.27 -24.11
C GLY A 66 61.39 8.13 -24.98
N VAL A 67 62.18 7.08 -25.19
CA VAL A 67 61.80 5.93 -26.03
C VAL A 67 61.03 4.90 -25.21
N GLU A 68 59.93 4.40 -25.76
CA GLU A 68 59.18 3.27 -25.21
C GLU A 68 59.65 1.97 -25.88
N HIS A 69 60.37 1.12 -25.16
CA HIS A 69 60.60 -0.28 -25.54
C HIS A 69 59.35 -1.12 -25.27
N ARG A 70 59.34 -2.37 -25.72
CA ARG A 70 58.20 -3.28 -25.49
C ARG A 70 58.66 -4.66 -25.04
N LEU A 71 58.06 -5.18 -23.99
CA LEU A 71 58.21 -6.55 -23.50
C LEU A 71 56.85 -7.23 -23.65
N ILE A 72 56.70 -8.11 -24.64
CA ILE A 72 55.47 -8.84 -24.94
C ILE A 72 55.58 -10.24 -24.31
N VAL A 73 54.63 -10.58 -23.46
CA VAL A 73 54.55 -11.88 -22.79
C VAL A 73 53.21 -12.54 -23.13
N ASN A 74 53.24 -13.68 -23.80
CA ASN A 74 52.00 -14.36 -24.25
C ASN A 74 51.33 -15.21 -23.16
N LYS A 75 52.05 -15.55 -22.09
CA LYS A 75 51.63 -16.43 -21.00
C LYS A 75 52.15 -15.94 -19.63
N SER A 76 52.28 -16.80 -18.62
CA SER A 76 52.66 -16.41 -17.26
C SER A 76 54.08 -15.83 -17.12
N ILE A 77 54.21 -14.96 -16.11
CA ILE A 77 55.46 -14.44 -15.57
C ILE A 77 55.61 -15.01 -14.15
N ALA A 78 56.69 -15.77 -13.90
CA ALA A 78 56.96 -16.34 -12.59
C ALA A 78 58.33 -15.91 -12.08
N ILE A 79 58.36 -15.36 -10.87
CA ILE A 79 59.60 -14.97 -10.19
C ILE A 79 59.83 -15.94 -9.04
N ALA A 80 60.72 -16.91 -9.24
CA ALA A 80 61.03 -17.88 -8.19
C ALA A 80 62.10 -17.31 -7.24
N THR A 81 61.70 -16.94 -6.03
CA THR A 81 62.63 -16.68 -4.93
C THR A 81 62.95 -18.04 -4.28
N GLY A 82 64.22 -18.42 -4.17
CA GLY A 82 64.59 -19.82 -3.89
C GLY A 82 64.00 -20.41 -2.58
N SER A 83 63.68 -21.71 -2.60
CA SER A 83 63.18 -22.44 -1.42
C SER A 83 64.20 -22.45 -0.27
N GLY A 84 64.01 -21.62 0.75
CA GLY A 84 64.84 -21.68 1.96
C GLY A 84 64.97 -20.43 2.84
N GLY A 85 64.18 -19.37 2.64
CA GLY A 85 64.21 -18.20 3.53
C GLY A 85 65.56 -17.47 3.58
N ILE A 86 66.35 -17.58 2.51
CA ILE A 86 67.63 -16.86 2.36
C ILE A 86 67.53 -15.97 1.13
N TYR A 87 67.09 -14.74 1.43
CA TYR A 87 67.15 -13.52 0.65
C TYR A 87 66.53 -13.56 -0.75
N ALA A 88 65.43 -12.83 -0.93
CA ALA A 88 65.42 -11.84 -2.01
C ALA A 88 66.75 -11.06 -1.87
N ASP A 89 67.76 -11.51 -2.61
CA ASP A 89 69.05 -10.85 -2.63
C ASP A 89 68.80 -9.40 -3.05
N ALA A 90 69.57 -8.46 -2.53
CA ALA A 90 69.42 -7.01 -2.73
C ALA A 90 69.71 -6.55 -4.19
N GLY A 91 69.33 -7.35 -5.18
CA GLY A 91 69.56 -7.15 -6.59
C GLY A 91 68.73 -8.02 -7.54
N ALA A 92 67.73 -8.80 -7.10
CA ALA A 92 66.70 -9.22 -8.07
C ALA A 92 65.86 -7.99 -8.43
N ASP A 93 65.59 -7.79 -9.72
CA ASP A 93 65.00 -6.54 -10.21
C ASP A 93 64.05 -6.78 -11.39
N PHE A 94 62.84 -6.24 -11.34
CA PHE A 94 61.96 -6.18 -12.50
C PHE A 94 61.45 -4.75 -12.65
N ASP A 95 62.35 -3.91 -13.15
CA ASP A 95 62.20 -2.45 -13.21
C ASP A 95 62.11 -1.98 -14.67
N LEU A 96 60.89 -1.79 -15.13
CA LEU A 96 60.56 -1.33 -16.48
C LEU A 96 60.40 0.19 -16.58
N TYR A 97 60.72 0.91 -15.51
CA TYR A 97 60.60 2.35 -15.41
C TYR A 97 61.95 3.01 -15.11
N THR A 98 62.06 4.29 -15.40
CA THR A 98 63.19 5.11 -14.96
C THR A 98 62.71 6.48 -14.50
N ASN A 99 62.17 7.26 -15.42
CA ASN A 99 61.50 8.53 -15.22
C ASN A 99 60.77 8.94 -16.51
N ALA A 100 59.88 9.92 -16.39
CA ALA A 100 59.07 10.43 -17.50
C ALA A 100 59.86 11.02 -18.69
N SER A 101 61.14 11.35 -18.54
CA SER A 101 61.97 11.96 -19.61
C SER A 101 62.97 11.01 -20.25
N ASP A 102 63.03 9.77 -19.78
CA ASP A 102 64.02 8.78 -20.19
C ASP A 102 63.34 7.57 -20.84
N ASN A 103 64.12 6.56 -21.22
CA ASN A 103 63.57 5.37 -21.83
C ASN A 103 62.83 4.51 -20.80
N ASN A 104 61.73 3.89 -21.23
CA ASN A 104 60.92 3.00 -20.40
C ASN A 104 60.45 1.80 -21.22
N VAL A 105 59.88 0.78 -20.58
CA VAL A 105 59.40 -0.44 -21.26
C VAL A 105 57.91 -0.62 -21.03
N ILE A 106 57.16 -0.80 -22.12
CA ILE A 106 55.76 -1.21 -22.07
C ILE A 106 55.72 -2.73 -21.87
N LEU A 107 55.10 -3.18 -20.79
CA LEU A 107 54.74 -4.58 -20.61
C LEU A 107 53.42 -4.86 -21.34
N GLU A 108 53.45 -5.66 -22.39
CA GLU A 108 52.24 -6.14 -23.06
C GLU A 108 51.96 -7.59 -22.69
N LEU A 109 50.78 -7.81 -22.12
CA LEU A 109 50.24 -9.11 -21.77
C LEU A 109 49.37 -9.59 -22.93
N ALA A 110 49.91 -10.51 -23.73
CA ALA A 110 49.33 -10.95 -25.00
C ALA A 110 48.94 -12.44 -24.98
N GLY A 111 48.54 -12.98 -26.12
CA GLY A 111 48.19 -14.39 -26.27
C GLY A 111 46.83 -14.76 -25.65
N SER A 112 46.37 -15.99 -25.91
CA SER A 112 45.09 -16.51 -25.39
C SER A 112 45.31 -17.44 -24.21
N GLY A 113 44.34 -17.54 -23.32
CA GLY A 113 44.39 -18.41 -22.13
C GLY A 113 44.29 -17.61 -20.84
N THR A 114 44.40 -18.32 -19.73
CA THR A 114 44.40 -17.78 -18.36
C THR A 114 45.82 -17.87 -17.83
N ASP A 115 46.46 -16.72 -17.61
CA ASP A 115 47.86 -16.62 -17.23
C ASP A 115 48.02 -15.71 -16.01
N SER A 116 49.18 -15.70 -15.39
CA SER A 116 49.40 -14.96 -14.15
C SER A 116 50.79 -14.34 -14.04
N PHE A 117 50.89 -13.31 -13.21
CA PHE A 117 52.13 -12.83 -12.60
C PHE A 117 52.19 -13.37 -11.18
N THR A 118 53.29 -14.04 -10.81
CA THR A 118 53.47 -14.62 -9.48
C THR A 118 54.90 -14.49 -8.98
N ILE A 119 55.09 -14.17 -7.71
CA ILE A 119 56.36 -14.20 -6.99
C ILE A 119 56.34 -15.41 -6.03
N GLU A 120 56.93 -16.52 -6.47
CA GLU A 120 56.93 -17.75 -5.66
C GLU A 120 57.88 -17.60 -4.46
N GLY A 121 57.37 -17.85 -3.24
CA GLY A 121 58.13 -17.92 -1.98
C GLY A 121 57.89 -16.80 -0.97
N ASP A 122 56.89 -15.94 -1.19
CA ASP A 122 56.68 -14.70 -0.42
C ASP A 122 56.22 -14.89 1.05
N ASP A 123 55.52 -15.99 1.35
CA ASP A 123 55.04 -16.31 2.72
C ASP A 123 56.13 -16.29 3.82
N ASP A 124 57.42 -16.48 3.47
CA ASP A 124 58.54 -16.48 4.43
C ASP A 124 59.39 -15.17 4.39
N ILE A 125 59.15 -14.24 3.45
CA ILE A 125 59.99 -13.04 3.20
C ILE A 125 59.68 -11.89 4.17
N ALA A 126 58.46 -11.83 4.72
CA ALA A 126 58.04 -10.83 5.72
C ALA A 126 58.91 -10.79 7.00
N SER A 127 59.77 -11.79 7.22
CA SER A 127 60.63 -11.90 8.39
C SER A 127 61.94 -11.06 8.34
N ASN A 128 62.30 -10.47 7.19
CA ASN A 128 63.54 -9.67 7.02
C ASN A 128 63.36 -8.22 6.51
N GLY A 129 62.14 -7.78 6.20
CA GLY A 129 61.83 -6.37 5.88
C GLY A 129 62.39 -5.84 4.55
N ILE A 130 62.66 -6.71 3.57
CA ILE A 130 62.99 -6.34 2.19
C ILE A 130 61.91 -6.97 1.31
N GLN A 131 60.99 -6.17 0.78
CA GLN A 131 59.95 -6.59 -0.17
C GLN A 131 60.46 -6.30 -1.59
N PHE A 132 60.38 -7.29 -2.46
CA PHE A 132 60.64 -7.12 -3.89
C PHE A 132 59.33 -6.71 -4.56
N ILE A 133 59.27 -5.48 -5.07
CA ILE A 133 58.09 -4.94 -5.75
C ILE A 133 58.52 -4.55 -7.17
N PRO A 134 58.02 -5.23 -8.22
CA PRO A 134 58.24 -4.81 -9.60
C PRO A 134 57.77 -3.38 -9.83
N GLU A 135 58.55 -2.64 -10.60
CA GLU A 135 58.23 -1.26 -11.00
C GLU A 135 57.92 -1.26 -12.49
N PHE A 136 56.67 -0.96 -12.86
CA PHE A 136 56.22 -0.95 -14.24
C PHE A 136 55.96 0.47 -14.74
N TYR A 137 56.39 0.76 -15.97
CA TYR A 137 56.04 2.03 -16.61
C TYR A 137 54.62 2.01 -17.17
N ARG A 138 54.29 0.99 -17.96
CA ARG A 138 52.99 0.87 -18.61
C ARG A 138 52.64 -0.58 -18.88
N ILE A 139 51.38 -0.94 -18.63
CA ILE A 139 50.83 -2.27 -18.88
C ILE A 139 49.76 -2.18 -19.97
N ILE A 140 49.88 -3.00 -21.01
CA ILE A 140 48.84 -3.20 -22.02
C ILE A 140 48.31 -4.63 -21.90
N VAL A 141 47.01 -4.78 -21.67
CA VAL A 141 46.34 -6.08 -21.63
C VAL A 141 45.65 -6.35 -22.96
N ASN A 142 46.19 -7.31 -23.71
CA ASN A 142 45.73 -7.70 -25.04
C ASN A 142 45.58 -9.23 -25.12
N LYS A 143 44.85 -9.79 -24.16
CA LYS A 143 44.65 -11.23 -23.98
C LYS A 143 43.50 -11.72 -24.88
N GLY A 144 43.82 -12.58 -25.83
CA GLY A 144 42.85 -13.18 -26.74
C GLY A 144 42.08 -12.15 -27.58
N THR A 145 40.77 -12.34 -27.74
CA THR A 145 39.89 -11.44 -28.53
C THR A 145 38.59 -11.09 -27.81
N ASN A 146 38.46 -11.49 -26.54
CA ASN A 146 37.31 -11.30 -25.66
C ASN A 146 37.75 -11.63 -24.22
N GLN A 147 36.83 -11.48 -23.26
CA GLN A 147 37.09 -11.69 -21.83
C GLN A 147 37.32 -13.15 -21.40
N SER A 148 37.32 -14.14 -22.31
CA SER A 148 37.58 -15.55 -21.95
C SER A 148 39.05 -15.86 -21.69
N SER A 149 39.96 -14.98 -22.13
CA SER A 149 41.37 -15.02 -21.77
C SER A 149 41.62 -14.00 -20.66
N SER A 150 42.42 -14.35 -19.67
CA SER A 150 42.70 -13.50 -18.52
C SER A 150 44.18 -13.42 -18.21
N PHE A 151 44.57 -12.35 -17.52
CA PHE A 151 45.86 -12.24 -16.86
C PHE A 151 45.63 -11.78 -15.41
N GLU A 152 46.12 -12.54 -14.45
CA GLU A 152 45.95 -12.30 -13.01
C GLU A 152 47.27 -11.87 -12.37
N PHE A 153 47.27 -10.74 -11.68
CA PHE A 153 48.38 -10.35 -10.80
C PHE A 153 48.10 -10.89 -9.40
N LEU A 154 48.90 -11.88 -9.00
CA LEU A 154 48.83 -12.52 -7.67
C LEU A 154 49.74 -11.85 -6.62
N ASP A 155 50.60 -10.93 -7.05
CA ASP A 155 51.52 -10.20 -6.18
C ASP A 155 51.61 -8.74 -6.62
N GLY A 156 51.99 -7.86 -5.68
CA GLY A 156 52.02 -6.41 -5.86
C GLY A 156 53.00 -5.90 -6.93
N PHE A 157 52.73 -4.71 -7.46
CA PHE A 157 53.61 -3.94 -8.34
C PHE A 157 53.31 -2.44 -8.21
N THR A 158 54.25 -1.58 -8.60
CA THR A 158 53.97 -0.15 -8.82
C THR A 158 53.82 0.17 -10.30
N LEU A 159 53.00 1.16 -10.62
CA LEU A 159 52.71 1.58 -11.99
C LEU A 159 52.92 3.09 -12.14
N GLU A 160 54.05 3.46 -12.74
CA GLU A 160 54.59 4.82 -12.69
C GLU A 160 54.29 5.67 -13.94
N GLY A 161 53.54 5.10 -14.88
CA GLY A 161 53.12 5.78 -16.11
C GLY A 161 52.16 6.93 -15.87
N ALA A 162 52.05 7.83 -16.85
CA ALA A 162 51.09 8.94 -16.76
C ALA A 162 49.64 8.46 -16.87
N THR A 163 48.76 9.02 -16.03
CA THR A 163 47.33 8.69 -15.98
C THR A 163 46.42 9.89 -16.31
N SER A 164 46.98 11.09 -16.51
CA SER A 164 46.23 12.33 -16.81
C SER A 164 46.02 12.61 -18.31
N GLY A 165 46.52 11.73 -19.20
CA GLY A 165 46.48 11.90 -20.66
C GLY A 165 45.47 10.98 -21.35
N ALA A 166 45.45 11.01 -22.69
CA ALA A 166 44.71 10.05 -23.50
C ALA A 166 45.36 8.65 -23.51
N THR A 167 46.67 8.60 -23.34
CA THR A 167 47.40 7.36 -23.06
C THR A 167 47.43 7.17 -21.55
N LYS A 168 47.02 6.00 -21.09
CA LYS A 168 46.98 5.62 -19.68
C LYS A 168 48.11 4.64 -19.35
N ALA A 169 48.57 4.66 -18.10
CA ALA A 169 49.57 3.74 -17.58
C ALA A 169 49.09 2.28 -17.62
N LEU A 170 47.80 2.06 -17.42
CA LEU A 170 47.12 0.82 -17.71
C LEU A 170 46.25 0.98 -18.96
N GLU A 171 46.37 0.08 -19.94
CA GLU A 171 45.49 0.04 -21.12
C GLU A 171 44.89 -1.35 -21.28
N LEU A 172 43.57 -1.41 -21.42
CA LEU A 172 42.83 -2.62 -21.73
C LEU A 172 42.45 -2.64 -23.21
N GLN A 173 42.83 -3.68 -23.94
CA GLN A 173 42.47 -3.91 -25.34
C GLN A 173 41.59 -5.15 -25.51
N ASN A 174 42.00 -6.28 -24.92
CA ASN A 174 41.26 -7.55 -24.95
C ASN A 174 41.54 -8.36 -23.68
N GLY A 175 40.56 -9.16 -23.26
CA GLY A 175 40.68 -10.08 -22.14
C GLY A 175 40.43 -9.45 -20.76
N LEU A 176 40.42 -10.30 -19.74
CA LEU A 176 40.13 -9.92 -18.36
C LEU A 176 41.44 -9.71 -17.58
N LEU A 177 41.66 -8.50 -17.08
CA LEU A 177 42.70 -8.24 -16.08
C LEU A 177 42.13 -8.50 -14.69
N ILE A 178 42.82 -9.30 -13.88
CA ILE A 178 42.43 -9.60 -12.49
C ILE A 178 43.54 -9.08 -11.58
N LEU A 179 43.19 -8.25 -10.59
CA LEU A 179 44.08 -7.73 -9.57
C LEU A 179 43.71 -8.39 -8.22
N ASN A 180 44.57 -9.28 -7.73
CA ASN A 180 44.27 -10.18 -6.62
C ASN A 180 45.54 -10.54 -5.83
N THR A 181 46.01 -9.67 -4.93
CA THR A 181 47.37 -9.78 -4.36
C THR A 181 47.48 -10.29 -2.92
N ASP A 182 46.41 -10.89 -2.37
CA ASP A 182 46.31 -11.48 -1.03
C ASP A 182 46.65 -10.54 0.17
N ASP A 183 46.99 -9.25 -0.04
CA ASP A 183 47.20 -8.21 0.99
C ASP A 183 46.94 -6.75 0.50
N ASN A 184 46.16 -6.56 -0.57
CA ASN A 184 45.89 -5.24 -1.21
C ASN A 184 47.16 -4.45 -1.62
N ASP A 185 48.22 -5.16 -1.99
CA ASP A 185 49.51 -4.58 -2.40
C ASP A 185 49.49 -3.85 -3.78
N ILE A 186 48.35 -3.84 -4.48
CA ILE A 186 48.16 -3.04 -5.71
C ILE A 186 47.27 -1.85 -5.39
N ASP A 187 47.83 -0.66 -5.53
CA ASP A 187 47.15 0.64 -5.47
C ASP A 187 47.55 1.45 -6.70
N ILE A 188 46.65 1.61 -7.68
CA ILE A 188 46.96 2.26 -8.96
C ILE A 188 45.91 3.27 -9.38
N ASP A 189 46.38 4.36 -10.00
CA ASP A 189 45.51 5.33 -10.67
C ASP A 189 45.10 4.83 -12.06
N LEU A 190 43.80 4.72 -12.32
CA LEU A 190 43.28 4.48 -13.67
C LEU A 190 43.29 5.77 -14.50
N THR A 191 42.94 6.89 -13.86
CA THR A 191 43.01 8.24 -14.43
C THR A 191 43.14 9.29 -13.33
N THR A 192 43.91 10.35 -13.61
CA THR A 192 44.12 11.52 -12.72
C THR A 192 43.72 12.82 -13.44
N GLY A 193 42.67 12.75 -14.27
CA GLY A 193 42.18 13.82 -15.13
C GLY A 193 42.39 13.59 -16.63
N GLY A 194 41.86 14.51 -17.44
CA GLY A 194 42.03 14.48 -18.90
C GLY A 194 41.01 13.59 -19.60
N ALA A 195 41.46 12.53 -20.28
CA ALA A 195 40.57 11.58 -20.95
C ALA A 195 40.12 10.47 -19.98
N ASP A 196 38.96 9.85 -20.22
CA ASP A 196 38.50 8.72 -19.39
C ASP A 196 39.40 7.49 -19.50
N PHE A 197 39.38 6.65 -18.46
CA PHE A 197 39.88 5.28 -18.54
C PHE A 197 38.89 4.42 -19.33
N ILE A 198 39.34 3.70 -20.35
CA ILE A 198 38.46 2.96 -21.27
C ILE A 198 38.52 1.46 -20.96
N ILE A 199 37.36 0.86 -20.70
CA ILE A 199 37.17 -0.60 -20.68
C ILE A 199 36.39 -0.97 -21.95
N PRO A 200 37.04 -1.45 -23.04
CA PRO A 200 36.37 -1.76 -24.29
C PRO A 200 35.53 -3.05 -24.23
N ALA A 201 34.60 -3.24 -25.17
CA ALA A 201 33.71 -4.40 -25.23
C ALA A 201 34.36 -5.79 -25.09
N THR A 202 35.61 -5.94 -25.53
CA THR A 202 36.34 -7.21 -25.52
C THR A 202 37.22 -7.40 -24.30
N ALA A 203 37.28 -6.44 -23.38
CA ALA A 203 38.10 -6.49 -22.18
C ALA A 203 37.28 -6.35 -20.89
N GLY A 204 37.90 -6.65 -19.76
CA GLY A 204 37.34 -6.41 -18.44
C GLY A 204 38.43 -6.15 -17.40
N LEU A 205 38.04 -5.50 -16.31
CA LEU A 205 38.85 -5.29 -15.12
C LEU A 205 38.12 -5.93 -13.93
N GLN A 206 38.80 -6.84 -13.23
CA GLN A 206 38.34 -7.45 -11.99
C GLN A 206 39.25 -7.03 -10.84
N VAL A 207 38.63 -6.49 -9.78
CA VAL A 207 39.29 -5.98 -8.59
C VAL A 207 38.88 -6.85 -7.40
N THR A 208 39.74 -7.81 -7.05
CA THR A 208 39.47 -8.83 -6.04
C THR A 208 40.12 -8.50 -4.71
N ASP A 209 41.38 -8.09 -4.73
CA ASP A 209 42.11 -7.63 -3.55
C ASP A 209 43.18 -6.62 -4.00
N ALA A 210 42.68 -5.45 -4.39
CA ALA A 210 43.44 -4.32 -4.91
C ALA A 210 42.61 -3.03 -4.77
N GLU A 211 43.27 -1.89 -4.85
CA GLU A 211 42.68 -0.56 -4.91
C GLU A 211 42.98 0.08 -6.26
N VAL A 212 41.94 0.61 -6.90
CA VAL A 212 42.09 1.37 -8.15
C VAL A 212 41.39 2.72 -8.03
N ASN A 213 42.09 3.79 -8.40
CA ASN A 213 41.64 5.15 -8.16
C ASN A 213 41.26 5.88 -9.46
N VAL A 214 40.25 6.73 -9.37
CA VAL A 214 39.88 7.70 -10.40
C VAL A 214 39.78 9.08 -9.78
N SER A 215 40.59 10.01 -10.27
CA SER A 215 40.65 11.39 -9.78
C SER A 215 40.80 12.39 -10.93
N GLY A 216 40.68 13.68 -10.62
CA GLY A 216 40.82 14.80 -11.54
C GLY A 216 39.49 15.27 -12.16
N ASP A 217 39.44 16.55 -12.50
CA ASP A 217 38.25 17.24 -13.04
C ASP A 217 37.67 16.55 -14.28
N ASP A 218 36.36 16.34 -14.28
CA ASP A 218 35.55 15.85 -15.41
C ASP A 218 36.08 14.55 -16.05
N SER A 219 36.61 13.63 -15.24
CA SER A 219 37.23 12.39 -15.71
C SER A 219 36.66 11.15 -15.04
N GLY A 220 36.49 10.08 -15.81
CA GLY A 220 35.81 8.89 -15.32
C GLY A 220 36.26 7.59 -15.96
N ILE A 221 35.38 6.59 -15.89
CA ILE A 221 35.51 5.31 -16.58
C ILE A 221 34.50 5.27 -17.71
N ARG A 222 34.98 5.01 -18.93
CA ARG A 222 34.15 4.68 -20.08
C ARG A 222 34.01 3.16 -20.20
N LEU A 223 32.84 2.66 -19.82
CA LEU A 223 32.53 1.24 -19.72
C LEU A 223 31.77 0.74 -20.97
N ASP A 224 32.44 -0.05 -21.79
CA ASP A 224 31.83 -0.89 -22.84
C ASP A 224 32.11 -2.38 -22.59
N GLY A 225 33.09 -2.74 -21.77
CA GLY A 225 33.35 -4.12 -21.32
C GLY A 225 32.79 -4.40 -19.91
N SER A 226 33.58 -5.05 -19.07
CA SER A 226 33.16 -5.42 -17.71
C SER A 226 34.05 -4.81 -16.63
N LEU A 227 33.44 -4.22 -15.61
CA LEU A 227 34.08 -3.85 -14.34
C LEU A 227 33.50 -4.75 -13.25
N ILE A 228 34.34 -5.56 -12.62
CA ILE A 228 33.97 -6.57 -11.63
C ILE A 228 34.67 -6.25 -10.31
N ILE A 229 33.91 -6.19 -9.22
CA ILE A 229 34.42 -5.91 -7.86
C ILE A 229 33.93 -7.06 -6.98
N ASP A 230 34.83 -7.98 -6.66
CA ASP A 230 34.52 -9.18 -5.87
C ASP A 230 35.32 -9.27 -4.57
N GLY A 231 36.01 -8.19 -4.20
CA GLY A 231 36.59 -7.99 -2.87
C GLY A 231 37.32 -6.67 -2.65
N GLY A 232 37.91 -6.08 -3.70
CA GLY A 232 38.73 -4.88 -3.58
C GLY A 232 37.96 -3.55 -3.67
N THR A 233 38.69 -2.47 -3.93
CA THR A 233 38.19 -1.09 -3.91
C THR A 233 38.34 -0.42 -5.27
N VAL A 234 37.26 0.15 -5.77
CA VAL A 234 37.27 1.15 -6.83
C VAL A 234 36.90 2.49 -6.19
N ASP A 235 37.90 3.36 -6.00
CA ASP A 235 37.71 4.66 -5.37
C ASP A 235 37.67 5.78 -6.41
N MET A 236 36.56 6.50 -6.44
CA MET A 236 36.39 7.71 -7.26
C MET A 236 36.01 8.92 -6.38
N ASP A 237 36.34 8.88 -5.09
CA ASP A 237 36.16 9.96 -4.11
C ASP A 237 37.29 11.00 -4.22
N ASP A 238 37.39 11.70 -5.35
CA ASP A 238 38.25 12.88 -5.45
C ASP A 238 37.50 14.14 -5.03
N SER A 239 37.66 14.51 -3.77
CA SER A 239 37.19 15.82 -3.26
C SER A 239 38.01 17.02 -3.79
N GLY A 240 39.12 16.76 -4.50
CA GLY A 240 39.86 17.75 -5.25
C GLY A 240 39.12 18.20 -6.51
N GLY A 241 39.32 19.46 -6.90
CA GLY A 241 38.72 19.96 -8.14
C GLY A 241 37.20 20.14 -8.06
N ASN A 242 36.47 19.71 -9.10
CA ASN A 242 35.01 19.72 -9.15
C ASN A 242 34.35 18.40 -8.68
N GLY A 243 35.12 17.34 -8.44
CA GLY A 243 34.63 16.04 -7.97
C GLY A 243 33.73 15.28 -8.96
N ASN A 244 33.70 15.70 -10.22
CA ASN A 244 32.90 15.06 -11.27
C ASN A 244 33.62 13.82 -11.82
N ASN A 245 33.60 12.74 -11.04
CA ASN A 245 34.14 11.44 -11.43
C ASN A 245 33.01 10.42 -11.63
N TYR A 246 32.82 9.99 -12.89
CA TYR A 246 31.66 9.22 -13.33
C TYR A 246 32.02 7.87 -13.93
N ILE A 247 31.02 6.99 -14.01
CA ILE A 247 31.04 5.82 -14.90
C ILE A 247 30.07 6.09 -16.04
N GLU A 248 30.58 6.19 -17.26
CA GLU A 248 29.80 6.37 -18.47
C GLU A 248 29.72 5.08 -19.29
N TYR A 249 28.53 4.72 -19.77
CA TYR A 249 28.33 3.53 -20.61
C TYR A 249 27.58 3.84 -21.91
N GLY A 250 27.87 3.04 -22.94
CA GLY A 250 27.34 3.23 -24.29
C GLY A 250 26.08 2.41 -24.59
N SER A 251 25.62 2.46 -25.84
CA SER A 251 24.50 1.66 -26.35
C SER A 251 24.91 0.32 -26.95
N GLY A 252 26.15 -0.11 -26.74
CA GLY A 252 26.73 -1.33 -27.31
C GLY A 252 26.17 -2.64 -26.74
N GLY A 253 25.53 -2.60 -25.56
CA GLY A 253 24.96 -3.76 -24.88
C GLY A 253 25.98 -4.68 -24.20
N ASN A 254 27.25 -4.26 -24.16
CA ASN A 254 28.37 -5.02 -23.63
C ASN A 254 28.75 -4.59 -22.20
N SER A 255 28.37 -3.38 -21.78
CA SER A 255 28.68 -2.80 -20.48
C SER A 255 28.11 -3.64 -19.32
N VAL A 256 28.99 -4.14 -18.45
CA VAL A 256 28.65 -4.86 -17.23
C VAL A 256 29.35 -4.21 -16.04
N LEU A 257 28.59 -3.88 -15.01
CA LEU A 257 29.10 -3.46 -13.71
C LEU A 257 28.63 -4.48 -12.67
N GLU A 258 29.56 -5.24 -12.12
CA GLU A 258 29.28 -6.35 -11.20
C GLU A 258 30.00 -6.17 -9.87
N ILE A 259 29.25 -6.21 -8.77
CA ILE A 259 29.73 -6.05 -7.39
C ILE A 259 29.20 -7.21 -6.56
N SER A 260 30.07 -8.11 -6.12
CA SER A 260 29.71 -9.22 -5.21
C SER A 260 30.32 -9.08 -3.82
N SER A 261 31.34 -8.24 -3.66
CA SER A 261 31.96 -7.84 -2.38
C SER A 261 32.75 -6.52 -2.62
N GLY A 262 33.54 -6.06 -1.66
CA GLY A 262 34.37 -4.87 -1.82
C GLY A 262 33.59 -3.55 -1.83
N SER A 263 34.18 -2.50 -2.40
CA SER A 263 33.55 -1.17 -2.46
C SER A 263 33.75 -0.44 -3.78
N LEU A 264 32.71 0.27 -4.20
CA LEU A 264 32.69 1.24 -5.30
C LEU A 264 32.18 2.59 -4.78
N THR A 265 33.02 3.61 -4.82
CA THR A 265 32.58 5.00 -4.58
C THR A 265 32.64 5.78 -5.88
N VAL A 266 31.54 6.38 -6.30
CA VAL A 266 31.45 7.20 -7.51
C VAL A 266 31.26 8.66 -7.12
N GLY A 267 32.20 9.51 -7.53
CA GLY A 267 32.19 10.95 -7.26
C GLY A 267 30.90 11.64 -7.74
N SER A 268 30.45 11.32 -8.95
CA SER A 268 29.20 11.83 -9.52
C SER A 268 28.21 10.73 -9.90
N GLN A 269 28.16 10.31 -11.17
CA GLN A 269 27.04 9.55 -11.72
C GLN A 269 27.48 8.23 -12.40
N ILE A 270 26.58 7.24 -12.39
CA ILE A 270 26.63 6.05 -13.26
C ILE A 270 25.58 6.22 -14.34
N ARG A 271 26.02 6.60 -15.55
CA ARG A 271 25.12 7.18 -16.55
C ARG A 271 25.46 6.81 -18.01
N PRO A 272 24.52 7.02 -18.94
CA PRO A 272 24.82 6.99 -20.37
C PRO A 272 25.77 8.10 -20.78
N LEU A 273 26.47 7.89 -21.90
CA LEU A 273 27.24 8.92 -22.60
C LEU A 273 26.42 10.22 -22.78
N THR A 274 27.00 11.39 -22.51
CA THR A 274 26.35 12.70 -22.79
C THR A 274 26.09 12.95 -24.27
N SER A 275 26.91 12.33 -25.13
CA SER A 275 26.82 12.45 -26.58
C SER A 275 25.75 11.55 -27.24
N ALA A 276 25.08 10.70 -26.46
CA ALA A 276 24.05 9.79 -26.94
C ALA A 276 22.81 9.82 -26.03
N GLU A 277 21.64 9.62 -26.63
CA GLU A 277 20.36 9.56 -25.90
C GLU A 277 20.02 8.13 -25.43
N THR A 278 20.90 7.16 -25.68
CA THR A 278 20.71 5.73 -25.39
C THR A 278 21.94 5.17 -24.68
N GLY A 279 21.71 4.32 -23.68
CA GLY A 279 22.74 3.51 -23.03
C GLY A 279 22.16 2.17 -22.62
N VAL A 280 22.99 1.13 -22.57
CA VAL A 280 22.61 -0.21 -22.12
C VAL A 280 23.61 -0.68 -21.08
N LEU A 281 23.14 -0.92 -19.85
CA LEU A 281 23.97 -1.36 -18.72
C LEU A 281 23.38 -2.60 -18.07
N LYS A 282 24.23 -3.57 -17.74
CA LYS A 282 23.89 -4.65 -16.82
C LYS A 282 24.54 -4.36 -15.49
N TYR A 283 23.73 -3.91 -14.54
CA TYR A 283 24.15 -3.64 -13.17
C TYR A 283 23.81 -4.84 -12.28
N ARG A 284 24.80 -5.38 -11.58
CA ARG A 284 24.65 -6.55 -10.72
C ARG A 284 25.32 -6.30 -9.39
N GLN A 285 24.54 -6.18 -8.33
CA GLN A 285 25.04 -6.07 -6.97
C GLN A 285 24.45 -7.21 -6.12
N THR A 286 25.31 -8.12 -5.66
CA THR A 286 24.95 -9.25 -4.80
C THR A 286 25.59 -9.16 -3.40
N GLY A 287 26.48 -8.20 -3.22
CA GLY A 287 27.18 -7.87 -1.99
C GLY A 287 27.92 -6.53 -2.14
N GLY A 288 28.89 -6.25 -1.27
CA GLY A 288 29.71 -5.04 -1.33
C GLY A 288 28.96 -3.73 -1.08
N THR A 289 29.68 -2.63 -1.15
CA THR A 289 29.18 -1.27 -0.90
C THR A 289 29.28 -0.44 -2.17
N VAL A 290 28.19 0.22 -2.58
CA VAL A 290 28.17 1.17 -3.70
C VAL A 290 27.66 2.53 -3.21
N ILE A 291 28.45 3.58 -3.41
CA ILE A 291 28.09 4.98 -3.10
C ILE A 291 28.12 5.79 -4.39
N ILE A 292 27.06 6.56 -4.65
CA ILE A 292 26.91 7.38 -5.86
C ILE A 292 26.65 8.84 -5.47
N GLY A 293 27.32 9.76 -6.17
CA GLY A 293 27.20 11.20 -5.95
C GLY A 293 28.00 11.69 -4.75
N GLN A 294 29.11 11.04 -4.42
CA GLN A 294 29.91 11.36 -3.24
C GLN A 294 30.34 12.84 -3.22
N ASN A 295 30.73 13.40 -4.37
CA ASN A 295 31.32 14.74 -4.48
C ASN A 295 30.52 15.72 -5.36
N ASP A 296 29.85 15.25 -6.41
CA ASP A 296 29.21 16.11 -7.41
C ASP A 296 27.89 15.53 -7.97
N GLY A 297 26.99 16.41 -8.45
CA GLY A 297 25.70 16.03 -9.02
C GLY A 297 25.76 15.59 -10.48
N GLY A 298 26.87 15.85 -11.17
CA GLY A 298 27.08 15.53 -12.57
C GLY A 298 26.16 16.29 -13.53
N GLU A 299 25.74 15.62 -14.60
CA GLU A 299 24.95 16.17 -15.69
C GLU A 299 23.45 16.18 -15.37
N ASP A 300 22.80 17.33 -15.52
CA ASP A 300 21.38 17.56 -15.23
C ASP A 300 20.41 16.76 -16.14
N ASP A 301 20.87 16.31 -17.30
CA ASP A 301 20.10 15.54 -18.28
C ASP A 301 20.38 14.03 -18.22
N ARG A 302 21.03 13.57 -17.14
CA ARG A 302 21.30 12.16 -16.85
C ARG A 302 20.95 11.85 -15.40
N GLY A 303 20.56 10.62 -15.09
CA GLY A 303 20.34 10.19 -13.70
C GLY A 303 21.66 9.97 -12.94
N MET A 304 21.60 10.05 -11.61
CA MET A 304 22.69 9.60 -10.73
C MET A 304 22.97 8.11 -10.91
N LEU A 305 21.90 7.33 -10.97
CA LEU A 305 21.89 5.99 -11.55
C LEU A 305 20.76 5.94 -12.55
N GLN A 306 21.13 5.75 -13.81
CA GLN A 306 20.19 5.56 -14.90
C GLN A 306 20.40 4.16 -15.46
N ILE A 307 19.36 3.36 -15.61
CA ILE A 307 19.38 2.03 -16.23
C ILE A 307 18.09 1.91 -17.02
N TYR A 308 18.20 1.93 -18.35
CA TYR A 308 17.04 2.02 -19.25
C TYR A 308 17.39 1.42 -20.62
N ASN A 309 16.38 1.28 -21.48
CA ASN A 309 16.45 0.67 -22.82
C ASN A 309 16.57 -0.86 -22.84
N THR A 310 16.20 -1.39 -24.01
CA THR A 310 16.29 -2.81 -24.31
C THR A 310 17.71 -3.36 -24.16
N GLY A 311 17.84 -4.47 -23.44
CA GLY A 311 19.08 -5.14 -23.08
C GLY A 311 19.69 -4.74 -21.73
N SER A 312 19.14 -3.74 -21.04
CA SER A 312 19.58 -3.33 -19.71
C SER A 312 19.05 -4.27 -18.62
N GLU A 313 19.83 -4.44 -17.55
CA GLU A 313 19.56 -5.33 -16.42
C GLU A 313 19.83 -4.59 -15.11
N PHE A 314 18.94 -4.74 -14.12
CA PHE A 314 19.17 -4.30 -12.75
C PHE A 314 18.96 -5.44 -11.75
N THR A 315 20.06 -6.06 -11.33
CA THR A 315 20.07 -7.05 -10.25
C THR A 315 20.67 -6.41 -9.01
N TYR A 316 19.88 -6.29 -7.95
CA TYR A 316 20.32 -5.83 -6.64
C TYR A 316 19.72 -6.75 -5.58
N THR A 317 20.51 -7.71 -5.08
CA THR A 317 20.03 -8.76 -4.17
C THR A 317 20.84 -8.86 -2.87
N GLY A 318 21.75 -7.93 -2.64
CA GLY A 318 22.59 -7.89 -1.44
C GLY A 318 23.64 -6.77 -1.50
N GLY A 319 24.26 -6.46 -0.37
CA GLY A 319 25.16 -5.30 -0.24
C GLY A 319 24.41 -4.02 0.17
N SER A 320 25.03 -2.86 -0.04
CA SER A 320 24.40 -1.54 0.17
C SER A 320 24.56 -0.65 -1.06
N LEU A 321 23.49 0.03 -1.45
CA LEU A 321 23.47 1.04 -2.52
C LEU A 321 22.99 2.37 -1.94
N THR A 322 23.88 3.36 -1.90
CA THR A 322 23.63 4.67 -1.28
C THR A 322 23.81 5.80 -2.28
N PHE A 323 22.85 6.72 -2.33
CA PHE A 323 22.94 7.96 -3.08
C PHE A 323 23.18 9.14 -2.14
N VAL A 324 24.23 9.93 -2.33
CA VAL A 324 24.58 11.03 -1.41
C VAL A 324 23.91 12.35 -1.81
N ARG A 325 23.59 12.53 -3.10
CA ARG A 325 22.97 13.75 -3.64
C ARG A 325 22.23 13.49 -4.96
N HIS A 326 21.44 14.47 -5.37
CA HIS A 326 20.88 14.59 -6.72
C HIS A 326 21.63 15.66 -7.53
N GLN A 327 21.28 15.79 -8.81
CA GLN A 327 21.82 16.78 -9.75
C GLN A 327 21.43 18.22 -9.35
N ASP A 328 22.08 19.25 -9.89
CA ASP A 328 21.77 20.63 -9.50
C ASP A 328 20.40 21.11 -10.01
N SER A 329 20.01 20.70 -11.21
CA SER A 329 18.76 21.08 -11.87
C SER A 329 18.22 19.91 -12.72
N PRO A 330 17.78 18.82 -12.07
CA PRO A 330 17.47 17.58 -12.74
C PRO A 330 16.35 17.73 -13.78
N SER A 331 16.64 17.35 -15.02
CA SER A 331 15.65 17.13 -16.09
C SER A 331 15.29 15.65 -16.27
N VAL A 332 16.14 14.77 -15.74
CA VAL A 332 15.93 13.32 -15.60
C VAL A 332 15.92 12.97 -14.10
N ALA A 333 15.19 11.93 -13.72
CA ALA A 333 15.17 11.46 -12.33
C ALA A 333 16.57 11.03 -11.86
N ALA A 334 16.92 11.34 -10.61
CA ALA A 334 18.20 10.95 -10.01
C ALA A 334 18.35 9.43 -9.98
N LEU A 335 17.28 8.73 -9.59
CA LEU A 335 17.14 7.28 -9.76
C LEU A 335 16.17 7.02 -10.91
N TYR A 336 16.69 6.51 -12.03
CA TYR A 336 15.88 6.14 -13.20
C TYR A 336 16.08 4.67 -13.57
N LEU A 337 15.06 3.84 -13.31
CA LEU A 337 15.05 2.41 -13.60
C LEU A 337 13.92 2.05 -14.59
N ASP A 338 14.31 1.69 -15.81
CA ASP A 338 13.49 1.08 -16.86
C ASP A 338 14.25 -0.06 -17.59
N PRO A 339 14.78 -1.06 -16.83
CA PRO A 339 15.52 -2.17 -17.43
C PRO A 339 14.59 -3.19 -18.10
N ASP A 340 15.14 -4.00 -19.01
CA ASP A 340 14.44 -5.14 -19.61
C ASP A 340 14.33 -6.33 -18.64
N ASP A 341 15.31 -6.50 -17.75
CA ASP A 341 15.39 -7.57 -16.77
C ASP A 341 15.76 -7.02 -15.39
N TYR A 342 15.20 -7.60 -14.33
CA TYR A 342 15.46 -7.15 -12.97
C TYR A 342 15.29 -8.25 -11.92
N ASP A 343 16.07 -8.14 -10.84
CA ASP A 343 15.88 -8.90 -9.60
C ASP A 343 16.32 -8.02 -8.43
N VAL A 344 15.36 -7.61 -7.60
CA VAL A 344 15.59 -6.67 -6.49
C VAL A 344 15.48 -7.35 -5.12
N SER A 345 15.42 -8.69 -5.08
CA SER A 345 15.05 -9.45 -3.89
C SER A 345 16.00 -9.25 -2.69
N GLY A 346 15.46 -8.76 -1.55
CA GLY A 346 16.19 -8.66 -0.28
C GLY A 346 17.20 -7.52 -0.19
N SER A 347 16.99 -6.44 -0.94
CA SER A 347 17.88 -5.30 -1.04
C SER A 347 17.29 -4.00 -0.47
N THR A 348 18.14 -3.07 -0.03
CA THR A 348 17.73 -1.75 0.47
C THR A 348 18.42 -0.64 -0.32
N ILE A 349 17.66 0.24 -0.96
CA ILE A 349 18.22 1.47 -1.52
C ILE A 349 18.17 2.56 -0.44
N THR A 350 19.32 3.14 -0.14
CA THR A 350 19.42 4.28 0.78
C THR A 350 19.59 5.57 -0.02
N ILE A 351 18.70 6.52 0.19
CA ILE A 351 18.83 7.87 -0.37
C ILE A 351 19.24 8.80 0.77
N PHE A 352 20.34 9.49 0.53
CA PHE A 352 21.08 10.33 1.47
C PHE A 352 21.79 9.52 2.56
N ASN A 353 22.81 10.15 3.14
CA ASN A 353 23.58 9.66 4.27
C ASN A 353 24.23 10.85 5.02
N GLY A 354 25.13 10.56 5.96
CA GLY A 354 25.85 11.59 6.72
C GLY A 354 26.69 12.57 5.90
N ASP A 355 27.02 12.27 4.64
CA ASP A 355 27.79 13.14 3.74
C ASP A 355 26.91 14.01 2.83
N THR A 356 25.58 13.90 2.97
CA THR A 356 24.60 14.66 2.17
C THR A 356 24.79 16.16 2.33
N PRO A 357 25.06 16.94 1.27
CA PRO A 357 25.20 18.39 1.37
C PRO A 357 23.85 19.08 1.63
N SER A 358 23.88 20.35 2.03
CA SER A 358 22.64 21.14 2.16
C SER A 358 21.99 21.41 0.80
N GLY A 359 20.66 21.49 0.74
CA GLY A 359 19.92 21.94 -0.46
C GLY A 359 19.40 20.80 -1.34
N GLN A 360 19.49 19.56 -0.88
CA GLN A 360 19.06 18.36 -1.59
C GLN A 360 17.52 18.23 -1.60
N SER A 361 16.85 19.03 -2.43
CA SER A 361 15.38 19.21 -2.42
C SER A 361 14.64 18.68 -3.66
N ASP A 362 15.34 17.97 -4.56
CA ASP A 362 14.78 17.51 -5.83
C ASP A 362 15.30 16.15 -6.28
N PHE A 363 15.62 15.25 -5.33
CA PHE A 363 15.97 13.87 -5.68
C PHE A 363 14.72 13.16 -6.20
N ARG A 364 14.66 12.92 -7.50
CA ARG A 364 13.50 12.30 -8.15
C ARG A 364 13.73 10.80 -8.36
N ILE A 365 12.71 9.99 -8.10
CA ILE A 365 12.65 8.57 -8.41
C ILE A 365 11.68 8.35 -9.58
N ASN A 366 12.15 7.71 -10.64
CA ASN A 366 11.32 7.22 -11.74
C ASN A 366 11.65 5.74 -12.00
N SER A 367 10.79 4.83 -11.56
CA SER A 367 10.99 3.39 -11.72
C SER A 367 9.76 2.74 -12.32
N VAL A 368 9.95 1.87 -13.31
CA VAL A 368 8.89 0.99 -13.84
C VAL A 368 8.88 -0.39 -13.17
N ILE A 369 9.95 -0.71 -12.43
CA ILE A 369 10.10 -1.93 -11.65
C ILE A 369 9.86 -1.61 -10.16
N PRO A 370 9.43 -2.59 -9.35
CA PRO A 370 9.38 -2.40 -7.91
C PRO A 370 10.78 -2.15 -7.33
N LEU A 371 10.82 -1.45 -6.20
CA LEU A 371 11.97 -1.45 -5.28
C LEU A 371 11.67 -2.45 -4.15
N ASN A 372 12.70 -3.03 -3.52
CA ASN A 372 12.50 -3.87 -2.34
C ASN A 372 12.33 -3.01 -1.09
N ASP A 373 13.41 -2.61 -0.42
CA ASP A 373 13.33 -1.64 0.69
C ASP A 373 13.85 -0.27 0.24
N LEU A 374 13.25 0.80 0.77
CA LEU A 374 13.66 2.18 0.55
C LEU A 374 13.86 2.90 1.87
N ASP A 375 15.05 3.46 2.06
CA ASP A 375 15.41 4.26 3.23
C ASP A 375 15.78 5.69 2.81
N ILE A 376 15.25 6.68 3.52
CA ILE A 376 15.50 8.11 3.25
C ILE A 376 16.04 8.77 4.54
N ASP A 377 17.34 9.05 4.52
CA ASP A 377 18.09 9.63 5.64
C ASP A 377 17.75 11.13 5.84
N ASP A 378 17.93 11.62 7.07
CA ASP A 378 17.51 12.96 7.49
C ASP A 378 18.55 14.06 7.33
N THR A 379 19.77 13.71 6.92
CA THR A 379 20.91 14.63 6.92
C THR A 379 20.63 15.86 6.05
N ASN A 380 20.66 17.04 6.67
CA ASN A 380 20.40 18.34 6.05
C ASN A 380 18.98 18.53 5.47
N SER A 381 17.99 17.81 6.00
CA SER A 381 16.56 17.96 5.68
C SER A 381 16.23 17.81 4.19
N PRO A 382 16.54 16.66 3.57
CA PRO A 382 16.41 16.50 2.14
C PRO A 382 14.97 16.20 1.71
N THR A 383 14.72 16.24 0.40
CA THR A 383 13.42 15.88 -0.20
C THR A 383 13.61 14.92 -1.36
N VAL A 384 12.94 13.77 -1.26
CA VAL A 384 12.78 12.79 -2.33
C VAL A 384 11.39 12.94 -2.95
N LYS A 385 11.30 12.89 -4.27
CA LYS A 385 10.05 13.02 -5.03
C LYS A 385 9.82 11.83 -5.94
N LEU A 386 8.58 11.36 -6.04
CA LEU A 386 8.19 10.47 -7.13
C LEU A 386 8.13 11.24 -8.45
N ASN A 387 8.39 10.57 -9.58
CA ASN A 387 8.38 11.20 -10.89
C ASN A 387 7.84 10.26 -11.98
N ILE A 388 6.84 10.73 -12.73
CA ILE A 388 6.19 10.09 -13.89
C ILE A 388 5.43 8.78 -13.59
N ASN A 389 6.10 7.75 -13.08
CA ASN A 389 5.53 6.41 -12.92
C ASN A 389 5.11 6.12 -11.47
N PRO A 390 3.98 5.40 -11.24
CA PRO A 390 3.66 4.85 -9.94
C PRO A 390 4.82 4.05 -9.35
N LEU A 391 5.11 4.24 -8.07
CA LEU A 391 6.15 3.49 -7.37
C LEU A 391 5.54 2.34 -6.57
N VAL A 392 6.15 1.16 -6.68
CA VAL A 392 5.86 -0.01 -5.83
C VAL A 392 7.08 -0.30 -4.96
N ILE A 393 6.86 -0.47 -3.66
CA ILE A 393 7.85 -0.90 -2.68
C ILE A 393 7.39 -2.25 -2.14
N GLU A 394 8.16 -3.30 -2.43
CA GLU A 394 7.82 -4.69 -2.07
C GLU A 394 8.12 -5.01 -0.60
N GLY A 395 9.15 -4.39 -0.05
CA GLY A 395 9.55 -4.46 1.34
C GLY A 395 9.23 -3.18 2.10
N ASP A 396 10.14 -2.77 2.97
CA ASP A 396 9.88 -1.70 3.96
C ASP A 396 10.23 -0.30 3.40
N LEU A 397 9.44 0.69 3.79
CA LEU A 397 9.70 2.11 3.56
C LEU A 397 10.07 2.80 4.88
N THR A 398 11.21 3.48 4.91
CA THR A 398 11.65 4.31 6.03
C THR A 398 11.86 5.77 5.60
N VAL A 399 11.33 6.71 6.38
CA VAL A 399 11.52 8.16 6.18
C VAL A 399 11.90 8.78 7.53
N ASP A 400 13.14 9.23 7.67
CA ASP A 400 13.66 9.74 8.94
C ASP A 400 13.16 11.16 9.28
N THR A 401 13.35 11.57 10.55
CA THR A 401 12.68 12.73 11.19
C THR A 401 12.71 14.04 10.40
N ASN A 402 13.79 14.34 9.68
CA ASN A 402 13.92 15.58 8.92
C ASN A 402 13.83 15.39 7.40
N ALA A 403 13.62 14.15 6.93
CA ALA A 403 13.44 13.84 5.52
C ALA A 403 12.00 14.12 5.06
N THR A 404 11.84 14.40 3.76
CA THR A 404 10.54 14.53 3.12
C THR A 404 10.41 13.55 1.96
N LEU A 405 9.34 12.75 1.96
CA LEU A 405 8.88 12.00 0.80
C LEU A 405 7.68 12.73 0.18
N ASP A 406 7.87 13.25 -1.02
CA ASP A 406 6.84 13.89 -1.83
C ASP A 406 6.36 12.93 -2.92
N ALA A 407 5.08 12.55 -2.86
CA ALA A 407 4.49 11.67 -3.86
C ALA A 407 4.20 12.39 -5.20
N ASP A 408 4.24 13.72 -5.26
CA ASP A 408 3.98 14.54 -6.45
C ASP A 408 2.67 14.17 -7.19
N GLY A 409 1.66 13.72 -6.44
CA GLY A 409 0.38 13.26 -7.00
C GLY A 409 0.41 11.86 -7.64
N ILE A 410 1.54 11.18 -7.57
CA ILE A 410 1.78 9.86 -8.15
C ILE A 410 1.45 8.76 -7.13
N THR A 411 0.86 7.67 -7.63
CA THR A 411 0.46 6.54 -6.80
C THR A 411 1.67 5.85 -6.17
N LEU A 412 1.57 5.59 -4.86
CA LEU A 412 2.56 4.84 -4.09
C LEU A 412 1.90 3.56 -3.57
N THR A 413 2.46 2.40 -3.90
CA THR A 413 2.00 1.09 -3.43
C THR A 413 3.04 0.47 -2.51
N LEU A 414 2.61 -0.02 -1.35
CA LEU A 414 3.46 -0.57 -0.29
C LEU A 414 3.03 -1.99 0.05
N ASN A 415 3.98 -2.94 0.00
CA ASN A 415 3.76 -4.35 0.35
C ASN A 415 4.50 -4.78 1.64
N GLY A 416 5.39 -3.95 2.19
CA GLY A 416 5.99 -4.12 3.53
C GLY A 416 5.56 -3.05 4.55
N ASP A 417 6.28 -2.95 5.65
CA ASP A 417 6.00 -1.99 6.72
C ASP A 417 6.41 -0.57 6.31
N TRP A 418 5.77 0.44 6.90
CA TRP A 418 6.16 1.84 6.70
C TRP A 418 6.44 2.52 8.02
N THR A 419 7.69 2.93 8.21
CA THR A 419 8.13 3.79 9.30
C THR A 419 8.36 5.21 8.78
N ASN A 420 7.55 6.17 9.23
CA ASN A 420 7.70 7.58 8.89
C ASN A 420 7.88 8.40 10.16
N ASP A 421 9.10 8.82 10.42
CA ASP A 421 9.44 9.83 11.41
C ASP A 421 9.48 11.24 10.79
N GLY A 422 9.58 11.36 9.46
CA GLY A 422 9.64 12.61 8.71
C GLY A 422 8.28 13.15 8.22
N THR A 423 8.31 13.71 7.00
CA THR A 423 7.14 14.32 6.35
C THR A 423 6.76 13.56 5.08
N TYR A 424 5.48 13.19 4.98
CA TYR A 424 4.89 12.67 3.74
C TYR A 424 4.02 13.74 3.08
N VAL A 425 4.24 14.02 1.79
CA VAL A 425 3.46 14.99 1.02
C VAL A 425 2.72 14.27 -0.11
N PRO A 426 1.38 14.07 -0.02
CA PRO A 426 0.65 13.24 -0.97
C PRO A 426 0.36 13.94 -2.31
N ASN A 427 0.22 15.26 -2.35
CA ASN A 427 -0.06 16.03 -3.58
C ASN A 427 -1.22 15.50 -4.45
N SER A 428 -2.32 15.09 -3.81
CA SER A 428 -3.51 14.50 -4.45
C SER A 428 -3.33 13.06 -4.98
N ASN A 429 -2.32 12.33 -4.51
CA ASN A 429 -2.10 10.96 -4.92
C ASN A 429 -3.08 9.94 -4.29
N THR A 430 -2.86 8.68 -4.64
CA THR A 430 -3.39 7.54 -3.89
C THR A 430 -2.24 6.74 -3.29
N THR A 431 -2.30 6.49 -1.99
CA THR A 431 -1.41 5.54 -1.31
C THR A 431 -2.15 4.23 -1.11
N ILE A 432 -1.52 3.12 -1.47
CA ILE A 432 -2.10 1.78 -1.46
C ILE A 432 -1.25 0.87 -0.56
N PHE A 433 -1.88 0.26 0.44
CA PHE A 433 -1.27 -0.83 1.22
C PHE A 433 -1.81 -2.16 0.69
N ALA A 434 -0.95 -2.94 0.04
CA ALA A 434 -1.33 -4.10 -0.78
C ALA A 434 -0.72 -5.43 -0.35
N ALA A 435 -0.32 -5.58 0.91
CA ALA A 435 0.23 -6.84 1.37
C ALA A 435 -0.86 -7.89 1.68
N PRO A 436 -0.66 -9.16 1.27
CA PRO A 436 -1.47 -10.28 1.75
C PRO A 436 -1.14 -10.66 3.21
N SER A 437 0.04 -10.28 3.70
CA SER A 437 0.47 -10.39 5.10
C SER A 437 0.13 -9.13 5.90
N SER A 438 0.28 -9.19 7.23
CA SER A 438 0.13 -8.01 8.06
C SER A 438 1.24 -6.99 7.78
N GLN A 439 0.86 -5.71 7.73
CA GLN A 439 1.74 -4.55 7.66
C GLN A 439 1.55 -3.66 8.89
N THR A 440 2.54 -2.83 9.17
CA THR A 440 2.53 -1.82 10.22
C THR A 440 2.80 -0.44 9.63
N LEU A 441 1.98 0.53 10.01
CA LEU A 441 2.25 1.95 9.81
C LEU A 441 2.70 2.56 11.15
N SER A 442 3.95 2.98 11.24
CA SER A 442 4.58 3.44 12.49
C SER A 442 5.47 4.67 12.29
N GLY A 443 5.91 5.26 13.39
CA GLY A 443 6.75 6.47 13.38
C GLY A 443 6.03 7.67 13.97
N THR A 444 6.80 8.71 14.21
CA THR A 444 6.43 9.95 14.89
C THR A 444 6.13 11.11 13.94
N GLY A 445 6.33 10.87 12.64
CA GLY A 445 6.11 11.83 11.57
C GLY A 445 4.63 12.10 11.29
N THR A 446 4.38 12.89 10.26
CA THR A 446 3.01 13.27 9.87
C THR A 446 2.47 12.32 8.80
N PHE A 447 1.30 11.73 9.06
CA PHE A 447 0.59 10.85 8.12
C PHE A 447 -0.61 11.58 7.50
N ASP A 448 -0.33 12.39 6.49
CA ASP A 448 -1.36 13.05 5.69
C ASP A 448 -1.49 12.34 4.34
N PHE A 449 -2.64 11.72 4.10
CA PHE A 449 -3.00 11.08 2.85
C PHE A 449 -4.00 11.95 2.08
N TYR A 450 -3.91 11.91 0.75
CA TYR A 450 -5.03 12.35 -0.06
C TYR A 450 -6.06 11.24 -0.18
N ASN A 451 -5.82 10.24 -1.03
CA ASN A 451 -6.57 8.98 -1.00
C ASN A 451 -5.75 7.88 -0.32
N LEU A 452 -6.41 7.04 0.46
CA LEU A 452 -5.81 5.86 1.07
C LEU A 452 -6.63 4.64 0.71
N THR A 453 -5.98 3.62 0.14
CA THR A 453 -6.59 2.31 -0.13
C THR A 453 -5.87 1.23 0.66
N LYS A 454 -6.64 0.35 1.31
CA LYS A 454 -6.16 -0.93 1.83
C LYS A 454 -6.81 -2.04 1.01
N ASN A 455 -6.00 -2.83 0.30
CA ASN A 455 -6.40 -3.98 -0.51
C ASN A 455 -5.64 -5.24 -0.07
N GLU A 456 -5.99 -6.39 -0.64
CA GLU A 456 -5.47 -7.72 -0.27
C GLU A 456 -5.81 -8.17 1.17
N SER A 457 -5.66 -9.46 1.43
CA SER A 457 -6.16 -10.12 2.65
C SER A 457 -5.48 -9.70 3.96
N GLY A 458 -4.34 -9.02 3.90
CA GLY A 458 -3.53 -8.66 5.07
C GLY A 458 -4.20 -7.66 6.02
N THR A 459 -3.63 -7.50 7.22
CA THR A 459 -4.02 -6.48 8.20
C THR A 459 -3.06 -5.30 8.17
N LEU A 460 -3.55 -4.08 7.96
CA LEU A 460 -2.79 -2.86 8.23
C LEU A 460 -2.97 -2.47 9.70
N ASN A 461 -1.90 -2.50 10.48
CA ASN A 461 -1.88 -2.09 11.89
C ASN A 461 -1.39 -0.65 12.01
N LEU A 462 -2.22 0.23 12.55
CA LEU A 462 -1.87 1.63 12.76
C LEU A 462 -1.27 1.82 14.15
N SER A 463 -0.02 2.27 14.20
CA SER A 463 0.65 2.68 15.45
C SER A 463 0.53 4.19 15.70
N SER A 464 0.06 4.94 14.71
CA SER A 464 -0.15 6.39 14.76
C SER A 464 -1.49 6.79 14.15
N SER A 465 -2.01 7.96 14.51
CA SER A 465 -3.23 8.51 13.87
C SER A 465 -2.92 9.05 12.48
N ILE A 466 -3.88 8.97 11.57
CA ILE A 466 -3.73 9.34 10.16
C ILE A 466 -4.83 10.31 9.73
N ASN A 467 -4.53 11.19 8.79
CA ASN A 467 -5.49 12.08 8.13
C ASN A 467 -5.66 11.70 6.66
N ILE A 468 -6.89 11.71 6.16
CA ILE A 468 -7.24 11.35 4.78
C ILE A 468 -8.15 12.44 4.24
N ALA A 469 -7.63 13.24 3.30
CA ALA A 469 -8.36 14.39 2.74
C ALA A 469 -9.43 13.99 1.72
N GLY A 470 -9.13 12.97 0.91
CA GLY A 470 -9.97 12.40 -0.14
C GLY A 470 -10.68 11.14 0.33
N ILE A 471 -10.57 10.06 -0.45
CA ILE A 471 -11.28 8.80 -0.20
C ILE A 471 -10.47 7.88 0.71
N PHE A 472 -11.11 7.33 1.73
CA PHE A 472 -10.64 6.13 2.42
C PHE A 472 -11.37 4.92 1.88
N PHE A 473 -10.65 4.00 1.22
CA PHE A 473 -11.20 2.76 0.69
C PHE A 473 -10.55 1.56 1.36
N LEU A 474 -11.33 0.86 2.20
CA LEU A 474 -10.97 -0.46 2.69
C LEU A 474 -11.57 -1.50 1.76
N GLU A 475 -10.84 -1.82 0.69
CA GLU A 475 -11.27 -2.71 -0.39
C GLU A 475 -11.30 -4.17 0.06
N ASP A 476 -10.25 -4.63 0.74
CA ASP A 476 -10.16 -6.01 1.26
C ASP A 476 -9.25 -6.09 2.49
N GLY A 477 -9.25 -7.24 3.15
CA GLY A 477 -8.48 -7.50 4.36
C GLY A 477 -9.00 -6.70 5.55
N SER A 478 -8.08 -6.14 6.33
CA SER A 478 -8.45 -5.39 7.53
C SER A 478 -7.55 -4.19 7.82
N VAL A 479 -8.15 -3.20 8.48
CA VAL A 479 -7.43 -2.09 9.12
C VAL A 479 -7.70 -2.17 10.61
N ASN A 480 -6.63 -2.32 11.39
CA ASN A 480 -6.65 -2.27 12.83
C ASN A 480 -6.11 -0.92 13.29
N ASP A 481 -6.99 -0.07 13.82
CA ASP A 481 -6.59 1.28 14.23
C ASP A 481 -5.69 1.32 15.48
N GLY A 482 -5.57 0.24 16.23
CA GLY A 482 -4.73 0.18 17.44
C GLY A 482 -5.15 1.18 18.55
N GLY A 483 -6.34 1.78 18.46
CA GLY A 483 -6.81 2.88 19.31
C GLY A 483 -6.48 4.28 18.78
N ASN A 484 -5.81 4.38 17.62
CA ASN A 484 -5.55 5.63 16.91
C ASN A 484 -6.80 6.13 16.16
N SER A 485 -6.75 7.37 15.66
CA SER A 485 -7.83 7.94 14.86
C SER A 485 -7.51 7.84 13.37
N ILE A 486 -8.50 7.42 12.56
CA ILE A 486 -8.49 7.55 11.10
C ILE A 486 -9.38 8.73 10.77
N ILE A 487 -8.79 9.90 10.58
CA ILE A 487 -9.51 11.17 10.40
C ILE A 487 -9.76 11.37 8.91
N THR A 488 -11.03 11.43 8.51
CA THR A 488 -11.44 11.51 7.10
C THR A 488 -12.19 12.81 6.81
N SER A 489 -11.77 13.53 5.79
CA SER A 489 -12.50 14.70 5.26
C SER A 489 -13.34 14.37 4.03
N GLY A 490 -13.02 13.31 3.29
CA GLY A 490 -13.80 12.81 2.16
C GLY A 490 -14.56 11.51 2.48
N ASN A 491 -15.06 10.83 1.44
CA ASN A 491 -15.94 9.68 1.60
C ASN A 491 -15.20 8.43 2.08
N VAL A 492 -15.96 7.52 2.69
CA VAL A 492 -15.45 6.25 3.22
C VAL A 492 -16.17 5.09 2.56
N ILE A 493 -15.40 4.12 2.06
CA ILE A 493 -15.89 2.90 1.41
C ILE A 493 -15.33 1.69 2.18
N ILE A 494 -16.21 0.82 2.68
CA ILE A 494 -15.84 -0.31 3.55
C ILE A 494 -16.34 -1.63 2.97
N ASP A 495 -15.45 -2.34 2.29
CA ASP A 495 -15.69 -3.71 1.80
C ASP A 495 -14.91 -4.76 2.61
N GLY A 496 -13.78 -4.39 3.20
CA GLY A 496 -13.05 -5.17 4.20
C GLY A 496 -13.52 -4.94 5.65
N THR A 497 -12.65 -5.26 6.61
CA THR A 497 -12.95 -5.18 8.06
C THR A 497 -12.15 -4.08 8.76
N HIS A 498 -12.82 -3.06 9.28
CA HIS A 498 -12.21 -2.11 10.21
C HIS A 498 -12.38 -2.61 11.66
N SER A 499 -11.33 -2.55 12.47
CA SER A 499 -11.38 -2.95 13.88
C SER A 499 -10.72 -1.91 14.79
N SER A 500 -11.27 -1.73 15.98
CA SER A 500 -10.74 -0.80 16.98
C SER A 500 -10.50 -1.47 18.33
N SER A 501 -9.39 -1.13 18.98
CA SER A 501 -9.09 -1.53 20.37
C SER A 501 -9.37 -0.43 21.40
N GLY A 502 -9.99 0.68 20.98
CA GLY A 502 -10.29 1.85 21.79
C GLY A 502 -10.38 3.11 20.92
N GLY A 503 -10.21 4.30 21.51
CA GLY A 503 -10.04 5.52 20.73
C GLY A 503 -11.28 6.02 19.99
N ASN A 504 -11.06 6.79 18.93
CA ASN A 504 -12.11 7.45 18.14
C ASN A 504 -12.45 6.69 16.84
N GLY A 505 -11.63 5.71 16.45
CA GLY A 505 -11.75 4.93 15.22
C GLY A 505 -11.81 5.80 13.96
N ILE A 506 -12.72 5.49 13.03
CA ILE A 506 -12.94 6.32 11.84
C ILE A 506 -13.71 7.57 12.24
N VAL A 507 -13.08 8.74 12.09
CA VAL A 507 -13.67 10.04 12.39
C VAL A 507 -14.08 10.71 11.08
N PHE A 508 -15.38 10.94 10.91
CA PHE A 508 -15.93 11.71 9.81
C PHE A 508 -15.88 13.20 10.19
N SER A 509 -14.97 13.96 9.59
CA SER A 509 -14.71 15.37 9.91
C SER A 509 -14.61 16.27 8.68
N GLY A 510 -15.33 15.93 7.62
CA GLY A 510 -15.46 16.75 6.42
C GLY A 510 -16.20 18.07 6.69
N SER A 511 -16.04 19.03 5.76
CA SER A 511 -16.80 20.29 5.77
C SER A 511 -18.07 20.23 4.92
N SER A 512 -18.17 19.26 4.01
CA SER A 512 -19.37 18.89 3.25
C SER A 512 -19.94 17.56 3.76
N SER A 513 -21.17 17.23 3.36
CA SER A 513 -21.72 15.89 3.62
C SER A 513 -20.77 14.81 3.11
N GLN A 514 -20.54 13.78 3.92
CA GLN A 514 -19.71 12.62 3.59
C GLN A 514 -20.59 11.39 3.38
N GLN A 515 -20.13 10.46 2.55
CA GLN A 515 -20.79 9.17 2.37
C GLN A 515 -20.03 8.05 3.09
N LEU A 516 -20.78 7.17 3.76
CA LEU A 516 -20.34 5.85 4.19
C LEU A 516 -20.98 4.83 3.25
N SER A 517 -20.16 4.12 2.49
CA SER A 517 -20.64 3.28 1.38
C SER A 517 -19.86 1.98 1.26
N ARG A 518 -20.27 1.18 0.28
CA ARG A 518 -19.66 -0.07 -0.15
C ARG A 518 -19.57 -0.10 -1.66
N SER A 519 -18.75 -0.98 -2.23
CA SER A 519 -18.72 -1.18 -3.68
C SER A 519 -19.83 -2.12 -4.17
N THR A 520 -20.38 -2.95 -3.28
CA THR A 520 -21.46 -3.91 -3.57
C THR A 520 -22.46 -4.01 -2.42
N SER A 521 -23.67 -4.50 -2.70
CA SER A 521 -24.71 -4.74 -1.69
C SER A 521 -24.23 -5.73 -0.62
N GLY A 522 -24.55 -5.47 0.65
CA GLY A 522 -24.23 -6.34 1.78
C GLY A 522 -23.89 -5.57 3.05
N THR A 523 -23.40 -6.27 4.08
CA THR A 523 -22.99 -5.68 5.37
C THR A 523 -21.48 -5.46 5.53
N GLY A 524 -21.04 -4.22 5.70
CA GLY A 524 -19.64 -3.85 5.98
C GLY A 524 -19.33 -3.93 7.47
N THR A 525 -18.07 -4.20 7.84
CA THR A 525 -17.67 -4.35 9.26
C THR A 525 -16.82 -3.17 9.73
N LEU A 526 -17.26 -2.52 10.80
CA LEU A 526 -16.64 -1.34 11.38
C LEU A 526 -16.23 -1.58 12.84
N GLY A 527 -15.10 -1.03 13.25
CA GLY A 527 -14.74 -0.84 14.65
C GLY A 527 -15.54 0.30 15.29
N THR A 528 -14.87 1.22 15.98
CA THR A 528 -15.48 2.47 16.44
C THR A 528 -15.60 3.45 15.27
N ILE A 529 -16.71 4.18 15.21
CA ILE A 529 -16.85 5.32 14.30
C ILE A 529 -17.28 6.56 15.08
N THR A 530 -16.82 7.73 14.63
CA THR A 530 -17.15 9.03 15.22
C THR A 530 -17.71 9.96 14.17
N ILE A 531 -18.94 10.43 14.37
CA ILE A 531 -19.61 11.42 13.53
C ILE A 531 -19.29 12.81 14.06
N ASN A 532 -18.43 13.54 13.36
CA ASN A 532 -17.97 14.89 13.70
C ASN A 532 -18.01 15.82 12.47
N ASN A 533 -19.10 15.73 11.71
CA ASN A 533 -19.35 16.52 10.51
C ASN A 533 -20.74 17.16 10.59
N THR A 534 -20.80 18.48 10.76
CA THR A 534 -22.05 19.23 10.87
C THR A 534 -22.92 19.20 9.61
N SER A 535 -22.34 18.86 8.46
CA SER A 535 -23.05 18.63 7.20
C SER A 535 -23.63 17.21 7.08
N GLY A 536 -23.34 16.34 8.04
CA GLY A 536 -23.86 14.98 8.13
C GLY A 536 -23.02 13.92 7.41
N VAL A 537 -23.31 12.67 7.73
CA VAL A 537 -22.79 11.46 7.07
C VAL A 537 -23.99 10.66 6.57
N GLU A 538 -23.98 10.25 5.31
CA GLU A 538 -25.08 9.55 4.67
C GLU A 538 -24.66 8.16 4.18
N ILE A 539 -25.52 7.17 4.38
CA ILE A 539 -25.47 5.89 3.65
C ILE A 539 -26.40 6.02 2.44
N PRO A 540 -25.90 5.94 1.20
CA PRO A 540 -26.73 6.12 0.01
C PRO A 540 -27.84 5.06 -0.13
N ASP A 541 -29.06 5.49 -0.44
CA ASP A 541 -30.23 4.61 -0.56
C ASP A 541 -30.29 3.73 -1.79
N GLY A 542 -31.05 2.63 -1.67
CA GLY A 542 -31.38 1.75 -2.80
C GLY A 542 -30.24 0.82 -3.23
N ASN A 543 -29.15 0.76 -2.46
CA ASN A 543 -27.95 -0.03 -2.81
C ASN A 543 -27.77 -1.31 -1.98
N GLY A 544 -28.60 -1.54 -0.96
CA GLY A 544 -28.46 -2.69 -0.04
C GLY A 544 -27.22 -2.62 0.85
N TYR A 545 -26.71 -1.41 1.12
CA TYR A 545 -25.57 -1.20 2.02
C TYR A 545 -26.03 -1.26 3.47
N ASN A 546 -25.40 -2.12 4.26
CA ASN A 546 -25.63 -2.26 5.70
C ASN A 546 -24.28 -2.21 6.44
N PHE A 547 -24.29 -1.95 7.75
CA PHE A 547 -23.05 -1.88 8.53
C PHE A 547 -23.19 -2.45 9.94
N ASP A 548 -22.23 -3.28 10.33
CA ASP A 548 -22.06 -3.78 11.69
C ASP A 548 -20.91 -3.04 12.38
N ILE A 549 -21.24 -2.31 13.45
CA ILE A 549 -20.32 -1.55 14.30
C ILE A 549 -19.98 -2.42 15.50
N ASN A 550 -18.78 -3.00 15.48
CA ASN A 550 -18.24 -3.83 16.54
C ASN A 550 -17.59 -3.03 17.68
N GLY A 551 -17.29 -1.74 17.45
CA GLY A 551 -16.87 -0.77 18.47
C GLY A 551 -18.02 0.15 18.91
N ASN A 552 -17.71 1.42 19.21
CA ASN A 552 -18.73 2.41 19.58
C ASN A 552 -19.22 3.22 18.36
N LEU A 553 -20.50 3.56 18.32
CA LEU A 553 -21.03 4.65 17.50
C LEU A 553 -20.96 5.94 18.32
N ARG A 554 -20.08 6.86 17.96
CA ARG A 554 -19.85 8.11 18.71
C ARG A 554 -20.46 9.28 17.95
N LEU A 555 -21.42 9.97 18.56
CA LEU A 555 -22.08 11.14 17.98
C LEU A 555 -21.54 12.42 18.64
N GLN A 556 -20.72 13.16 17.89
CA GLN A 556 -20.06 14.38 18.37
C GLN A 556 -20.66 15.65 17.79
N SER A 557 -20.91 15.68 16.47
CA SER A 557 -21.49 16.83 15.80
C SER A 557 -21.93 16.40 14.40
N GLY A 558 -23.23 16.37 14.12
CA GLY A 558 -23.77 15.92 12.84
C GLY A 558 -24.74 14.75 12.90
N VAL A 559 -25.51 14.60 11.84
CA VAL A 559 -26.46 13.49 11.68
C VAL A 559 -25.80 12.34 10.92
N LEU A 560 -25.96 11.11 11.41
CA LEU A 560 -25.72 9.91 10.62
C LEU A 560 -27.04 9.49 9.97
N ASN A 561 -27.25 9.86 8.72
CA ASN A 561 -28.40 9.42 7.94
C ASN A 561 -28.13 8.00 7.41
N ILE A 562 -28.81 7.01 7.97
CA ILE A 562 -28.68 5.61 7.54
C ILE A 562 -29.63 5.27 6.40
N GLY A 563 -30.55 6.17 6.06
CA GLY A 563 -31.56 5.94 5.05
C GLY A 563 -32.30 4.61 5.26
N GLY A 564 -32.36 3.79 4.21
CA GLY A 564 -32.93 2.44 4.28
C GLY A 564 -32.03 1.35 4.89
N ALA A 565 -30.78 1.66 5.23
CA ALA A 565 -29.80 0.68 5.72
C ALA A 565 -30.15 0.13 7.11
N LEU A 566 -29.68 -1.09 7.39
CA LEU A 566 -29.54 -1.58 8.75
C LEU A 566 -28.16 -1.21 9.27
N VAL A 567 -28.12 -0.48 10.38
CA VAL A 567 -26.89 -0.27 11.16
C VAL A 567 -27.01 -1.00 12.49
N SER A 568 -26.10 -1.93 12.77
CA SER A 568 -26.08 -2.70 14.01
C SER A 568 -24.92 -2.27 14.90
N VAL A 569 -25.14 -2.14 16.20
CA VAL A 569 -24.09 -1.96 17.22
C VAL A 569 -23.98 -3.24 18.04
N SER A 570 -22.75 -3.78 18.13
CA SER A 570 -22.46 -5.04 18.81
C SER A 570 -22.78 -5.03 20.30
N SER A 571 -22.75 -6.19 20.96
CA SER A 571 -23.00 -6.31 22.40
C SER A 571 -22.00 -5.56 23.27
N SER A 572 -20.75 -5.43 22.81
CA SER A 572 -19.69 -4.66 23.47
C SER A 572 -19.67 -3.18 23.10
N GLY A 573 -20.26 -2.83 21.95
CA GLY A 573 -20.38 -1.46 21.47
C GLY A 573 -21.46 -0.66 22.19
N ASN A 574 -21.30 0.66 22.24
CA ASN A 574 -22.29 1.61 22.76
C ASN A 574 -22.55 2.73 21.75
N ILE A 575 -23.69 3.40 21.90
CA ILE A 575 -23.95 4.67 21.24
C ILE A 575 -23.61 5.78 22.22
N VAL A 576 -22.57 6.57 21.91
CA VAL A 576 -21.95 7.51 22.85
C VAL A 576 -22.27 8.94 22.45
N ALA A 577 -22.90 9.68 23.35
CA ALA A 577 -23.05 11.13 23.28
C ALA A 577 -21.70 11.79 23.60
N VAL A 578 -20.88 12.06 22.58
CA VAL A 578 -19.68 12.90 22.77
C VAL A 578 -20.11 14.36 22.97
N SER A 579 -21.13 14.78 22.22
CA SER A 579 -21.98 15.94 22.53
C SER A 579 -23.40 15.47 22.79
N ALA A 580 -24.24 16.34 23.37
CA ALA A 580 -25.64 16.02 23.64
C ALA A 580 -26.35 15.53 22.37
N PHE A 581 -27.16 14.48 22.50
CA PHE A 581 -28.01 14.04 21.40
C PHE A 581 -29.08 15.08 21.09
N GLY A 582 -29.51 15.11 19.84
CA GLY A 582 -30.56 16.02 19.38
C GLY A 582 -30.67 16.02 17.86
N ILE A 583 -31.50 16.90 17.31
CA ILE A 583 -31.78 16.95 15.86
C ILE A 583 -30.53 17.18 14.98
N GLY A 584 -29.48 17.81 15.52
CA GLY A 584 -28.19 17.99 14.85
C GLY A 584 -27.10 16.97 15.25
N ASN A 585 -27.43 15.98 16.07
CA ASN A 585 -26.52 14.96 16.60
C ASN A 585 -27.29 13.67 16.95
N MET A 586 -27.71 12.93 15.91
CA MET A 586 -28.55 11.73 16.01
C MET A 586 -28.30 10.77 14.84
N VAL A 587 -28.87 9.58 14.92
CA VAL A 587 -29.08 8.69 13.77
C VAL A 587 -30.41 9.05 13.11
N GLN A 588 -30.42 9.21 11.80
CA GLN A 588 -31.61 9.55 11.03
C GLN A 588 -31.96 8.43 10.05
N THR A 589 -33.26 8.15 9.91
CA THR A 589 -33.85 7.28 8.88
C THR A 589 -34.61 8.12 7.84
N ASN A 590 -35.03 7.53 6.72
CA ASN A 590 -35.60 8.23 5.57
C ASN A 590 -37.12 8.39 5.57
N SER A 591 -37.77 8.12 6.69
CA SER A 591 -39.23 8.17 6.78
C SER A 591 -39.95 7.17 5.90
N SER A 592 -39.26 6.12 5.41
CA SER A 592 -39.93 5.03 4.74
C SER A 592 -40.28 3.96 5.74
N PHE A 593 -41.51 3.44 5.66
CA PHE A 593 -41.88 2.30 6.48
C PHE A 593 -41.05 1.04 6.16
N THR A 594 -40.31 1.01 5.04
CA THR A 594 -39.38 -0.07 4.64
C THR A 594 -37.94 0.09 5.19
N ASP A 595 -37.63 1.18 5.89
CA ASP A 595 -36.28 1.42 6.43
C ASP A 595 -35.92 0.36 7.47
N ASN A 596 -34.72 -0.23 7.44
CA ASN A 596 -34.36 -1.30 8.38
C ASN A 596 -34.04 -0.81 9.81
N GLY A 597 -33.55 0.42 9.96
CA GLY A 597 -33.37 1.10 11.25
C GLY A 597 -32.06 0.80 11.98
N LEU A 598 -32.05 1.14 13.27
CA LEU A 598 -30.87 1.04 14.14
C LEU A 598 -31.04 -0.13 15.12
N ARG A 599 -30.09 -1.06 15.09
CA ARG A 599 -30.07 -2.25 15.95
C ARG A 599 -29.00 -2.16 17.02
N LYS A 600 -29.32 -2.61 18.23
CA LYS A 600 -28.35 -2.85 19.31
C LYS A 600 -28.47 -4.28 19.80
N PHE A 601 -27.34 -4.98 19.84
CA PHE A 601 -27.22 -6.25 20.56
C PHE A 601 -26.94 -5.99 22.04
N PHE A 602 -27.57 -6.74 22.93
CA PHE A 602 -27.36 -6.63 24.37
C PHE A 602 -26.93 -7.98 24.95
N PRO A 603 -25.97 -8.00 25.89
CA PRO A 603 -25.67 -9.21 26.64
C PRO A 603 -26.81 -9.55 27.62
N ALA A 604 -26.91 -10.82 28.01
CA ALA A 604 -27.81 -11.24 29.08
C ALA A 604 -27.50 -10.47 30.38
N GLY A 605 -28.54 -10.04 31.09
CA GLY A 605 -28.40 -9.31 32.35
C GLY A 605 -27.95 -7.85 32.21
N TYR A 606 -27.94 -7.28 30.99
CA TYR A 606 -27.62 -5.86 30.81
C TYR A 606 -28.59 -4.98 31.62
N GLY A 607 -28.07 -3.97 32.31
CA GLY A 607 -28.82 -3.23 33.35
C GLY A 607 -28.40 -1.77 33.47
N THR A 608 -28.00 -1.15 32.36
CA THR A 608 -27.63 0.27 32.29
C THR A 608 -28.50 0.93 31.25
N ASP A 609 -29.07 2.09 31.54
CA ASP A 609 -29.98 2.77 30.61
C ASP A 609 -29.37 2.90 29.23
N PHE A 610 -30.22 2.68 28.22
CA PHE A 610 -29.79 2.75 26.84
C PHE A 610 -30.71 3.65 26.04
N THR A 611 -30.12 4.64 25.38
CA THR A 611 -30.83 5.52 24.46
C THR A 611 -30.52 5.09 23.03
N PHE A 612 -31.56 4.92 22.22
CA PHE A 612 -31.46 4.98 20.77
C PHE A 612 -31.66 6.45 20.36
N PRO A 613 -30.58 7.20 20.04
CA PRO A 613 -30.70 8.59 19.62
C PRO A 613 -31.10 8.65 18.15
N ILE A 614 -32.32 8.23 17.86
CA ILE A 614 -32.83 8.04 16.50
C ILE A 614 -33.98 8.98 16.20
N GLY A 615 -34.17 9.28 14.92
CA GLY A 615 -35.33 9.99 14.43
C GLY A 615 -35.38 10.03 12.91
N GLN A 616 -36.12 11.01 12.40
CA GLN A 616 -36.22 11.33 10.98
C GLN A 616 -35.82 12.80 10.81
N THR A 617 -36.68 13.68 10.30
CA THR A 617 -36.46 15.13 10.35
C THR A 617 -36.62 15.73 11.75
N LYS A 618 -36.90 14.90 12.76
CA LYS A 618 -37.11 15.25 14.17
C LYS A 618 -36.34 14.27 15.04
N TYR A 619 -35.95 14.70 16.24
CA TYR A 619 -35.29 13.83 17.23
C TYR A 619 -36.34 13.19 18.14
N THR A 620 -36.56 11.89 17.98
CA THR A 620 -37.61 11.13 18.65
C THR A 620 -37.03 9.86 19.29
N PRO A 621 -36.14 9.99 20.28
CA PRO A 621 -35.40 8.88 20.82
C PRO A 621 -36.29 7.86 21.54
N VAL A 622 -35.78 6.63 21.62
CA VAL A 622 -36.35 5.57 22.47
C VAL A 622 -35.35 5.29 23.59
N ILE A 623 -35.83 5.36 24.83
CA ILE A 623 -35.01 5.14 26.03
C ILE A 623 -35.50 3.87 26.73
N PHE A 624 -34.55 2.99 27.02
CA PHE A 624 -34.73 1.81 27.84
C PHE A 624 -34.18 2.10 29.23
N ASP A 625 -35.06 2.32 30.21
CA ASP A 625 -34.70 2.57 31.60
C ASP A 625 -34.54 1.24 32.36
N PHE A 626 -33.28 0.91 32.62
CA PHE A 626 -32.88 -0.22 33.45
C PHE A 626 -32.45 0.20 34.85
N SER A 627 -32.37 1.51 35.13
CA SER A 627 -31.92 2.06 36.40
C SER A 627 -32.94 1.88 37.53
N THR A 628 -34.20 1.60 37.20
CA THR A 628 -35.27 1.37 38.16
C THR A 628 -35.34 -0.09 38.65
N GLY A 629 -35.29 -0.30 39.96
CA GLY A 629 -35.63 -1.58 40.60
C GLY A 629 -34.75 -2.78 40.21
N SER A 630 -35.35 -3.79 39.57
CA SER A 630 -34.69 -5.01 39.08
C SER A 630 -34.76 -5.11 37.55
N ASN A 631 -34.92 -3.97 36.86
CA ASN A 631 -34.99 -3.90 35.41
C ASN A 631 -33.67 -4.40 34.78
N THR A 632 -33.80 -5.13 33.68
CA THR A 632 -32.68 -5.72 32.94
C THR A 632 -33.14 -6.20 31.56
N PHE A 633 -32.20 -6.32 30.63
CA PHE A 633 -32.40 -6.96 29.32
C PHE A 633 -32.73 -8.47 29.40
N GLY A 634 -32.79 -9.03 30.61
CA GLY A 634 -33.31 -10.37 30.86
C GLY A 634 -32.23 -11.45 30.89
N THR A 635 -32.61 -12.69 30.59
CA THR A 635 -31.75 -13.89 30.79
C THR A 635 -31.01 -14.38 29.55
N THR A 636 -31.35 -13.87 28.37
CA THR A 636 -30.69 -14.20 27.10
C THR A 636 -30.01 -12.98 26.50
N ALA A 637 -28.92 -13.20 25.76
CA ALA A 637 -28.37 -12.16 24.89
C ALA A 637 -29.24 -12.08 23.63
N GLY A 638 -29.59 -10.88 23.21
CA GLY A 638 -30.51 -10.65 22.10
C GLY A 638 -30.30 -9.28 21.48
N SER A 639 -31.23 -8.85 20.64
CA SER A 639 -31.16 -7.54 20.00
C SER A 639 -32.49 -6.80 20.03
N ILE A 640 -32.41 -5.47 19.97
CA ILE A 640 -33.55 -4.59 19.70
C ILE A 640 -33.20 -3.74 18.48
N THR A 641 -34.12 -3.67 17.54
CA THR A 641 -34.08 -2.75 16.39
C THR A 641 -35.17 -1.71 16.56
N VAL A 642 -34.83 -0.43 16.42
CA VAL A 642 -35.77 0.70 16.53
C VAL A 642 -35.91 1.37 15.16
N ARG A 643 -37.16 1.59 14.77
CA ARG A 643 -37.53 2.17 13.47
C ARG A 643 -38.66 3.19 13.68
N PRO A 644 -38.36 4.49 13.67
CA PRO A 644 -39.39 5.52 13.76
C PRO A 644 -40.12 5.71 12.43
N ALA A 645 -41.38 6.15 12.48
CA ALA A 645 -42.19 6.45 11.30
C ALA A 645 -42.95 7.77 11.50
N ASN A 646 -42.71 8.73 10.60
CA ASN A 646 -43.27 10.09 10.68
C ASN A 646 -44.65 10.16 10.03
N GLU A 647 -45.54 9.33 10.55
CA GLU A 647 -46.94 9.22 10.17
C GLU A 647 -47.74 8.67 11.37
N TYR A 648 -49.04 8.94 11.40
CA TYR A 648 -49.93 8.25 12.32
C TYR A 648 -49.92 6.74 12.04
N HIS A 649 -50.24 5.93 13.05
CA HIS A 649 -50.26 4.49 12.86
C HIS A 649 -51.35 4.09 11.83
N PRO A 650 -51.04 3.33 10.77
CA PRO A 650 -51.97 3.09 9.66
C PRO A 650 -53.34 2.54 10.08
N THR A 651 -53.38 1.75 11.15
CA THR A 651 -54.60 1.10 11.66
C THR A 651 -55.64 2.06 12.21
N VAL A 652 -55.29 3.32 12.44
CA VAL A 652 -56.25 4.37 12.82
C VAL A 652 -57.16 4.72 11.63
N ASP A 653 -56.70 4.53 10.40
CA ASP A 653 -57.48 4.77 9.18
C ASP A 653 -58.14 3.46 8.70
N ASP A 654 -59.05 2.92 9.51
CA ASP A 654 -59.77 1.65 9.24
C ASP A 654 -61.08 1.83 8.42
N GLY A 655 -61.40 3.08 8.07
CA GLY A 655 -62.60 3.49 7.35
C GLY A 655 -63.82 3.78 8.23
N SER A 656 -63.72 3.62 9.56
CA SER A 656 -64.80 3.81 10.52
C SER A 656 -64.46 4.87 11.56
N ASP A 657 -64.73 6.15 11.26
CA ASP A 657 -64.51 7.22 12.23
C ASP A 657 -65.52 7.20 13.39
N TYR A 658 -65.03 7.18 14.63
CA TYR A 658 -65.83 7.49 15.82
C TYR A 658 -66.10 9.00 15.93
N PHE A 659 -65.06 9.81 15.70
CA PHE A 659 -65.12 11.27 15.82
C PHE A 659 -65.56 11.98 14.55
N THR A 660 -66.23 13.13 14.70
CA THR A 660 -66.70 13.91 13.54
C THR A 660 -65.56 14.66 12.83
N SER A 661 -64.47 14.92 13.54
CA SER A 661 -63.21 15.44 13.00
C SER A 661 -62.34 14.37 12.32
N GLY A 662 -62.75 13.09 12.39
CA GLY A 662 -62.02 11.92 11.89
C GLY A 662 -60.97 11.42 12.88
N ASP A 663 -60.84 10.11 13.01
CA ASP A 663 -60.02 9.49 14.05
C ASP A 663 -58.52 9.77 13.82
N ILE A 664 -58.09 9.83 12.56
CA ILE A 664 -56.72 10.18 12.16
C ILE A 664 -56.25 11.57 12.63
N ASN A 665 -57.17 12.48 12.97
CA ASN A 665 -56.87 13.83 13.47
C ASN A 665 -56.93 13.93 15.00
N ASN A 666 -57.01 12.80 15.69
CA ASN A 666 -57.13 12.69 17.14
C ASN A 666 -56.10 11.72 17.75
N VAL A 667 -55.03 11.45 16.98
CA VAL A 667 -53.92 10.57 17.35
C VAL A 667 -52.57 11.23 17.06
N LEU A 668 -51.52 10.72 17.69
CA LEU A 668 -50.16 11.13 17.41
C LEU A 668 -49.81 10.83 15.94
N GLN A 669 -49.26 11.82 15.24
CA GLN A 669 -48.84 11.71 13.84
C GLN A 669 -47.44 11.10 13.71
N TYR A 670 -47.12 10.17 14.61
CA TYR A 670 -45.83 9.50 14.72
C TYR A 670 -46.02 8.15 15.40
N HIS A 671 -45.24 7.16 15.00
CA HIS A 671 -45.17 5.87 15.71
C HIS A 671 -43.77 5.27 15.62
N TRP A 672 -43.52 4.24 16.42
CA TRP A 672 -42.27 3.49 16.42
C TRP A 672 -42.55 2.01 16.24
N ILE A 673 -41.66 1.36 15.53
CA ILE A 673 -41.66 -0.09 15.33
C ILE A 673 -40.42 -0.61 16.05
N LEU A 674 -40.63 -1.52 17.01
CA LEU A 674 -39.57 -2.28 17.66
C LEU A 674 -39.58 -3.70 17.13
N ASN A 675 -38.39 -4.24 16.90
CA ASN A 675 -38.20 -5.66 16.65
C ASN A 675 -37.16 -6.20 17.63
N ALA A 676 -37.57 -7.14 18.46
CA ALA A 676 -36.74 -7.87 19.40
C ALA A 676 -36.43 -9.26 18.88
N ASP A 677 -35.20 -9.73 19.09
CA ASP A 677 -34.77 -11.07 18.68
C ASP A 677 -34.01 -11.76 19.82
N ASN A 678 -34.41 -13.00 20.11
CA ASN A 678 -33.81 -13.89 21.12
C ASN A 678 -33.81 -13.29 22.54
N VAL A 679 -34.89 -12.60 22.91
CA VAL A 679 -35.06 -11.92 24.21
C VAL A 679 -35.95 -12.72 25.15
N SER A 680 -35.57 -12.87 26.42
CA SER A 680 -36.35 -13.57 27.44
C SER A 680 -36.18 -12.94 28.82
N GLY A 681 -37.28 -12.80 29.58
CA GLY A 681 -37.26 -12.24 30.92
C GLY A 681 -36.92 -10.74 30.95
N PHE A 682 -37.12 -10.03 29.84
CA PHE A 682 -36.86 -8.61 29.71
C PHE A 682 -37.78 -7.80 30.62
N THR A 683 -37.20 -6.84 31.35
CA THR A 683 -37.93 -5.95 32.25
C THR A 683 -37.35 -4.54 32.12
N SER A 684 -38.14 -3.56 31.68
CA SER A 684 -37.73 -2.16 31.48
C SER A 684 -38.96 -1.28 31.46
N ASP A 685 -38.82 -0.04 31.92
CA ASP A 685 -39.69 1.05 31.49
C ASP A 685 -39.13 1.56 30.16
N VAL A 686 -39.94 1.54 29.10
CA VAL A 686 -39.54 1.98 27.75
C VAL A 686 -40.23 3.30 27.44
N GLU A 687 -39.44 4.33 27.19
CA GLU A 687 -39.89 5.69 26.93
C GLU A 687 -39.72 6.04 25.45
N PHE A 688 -40.80 6.48 24.83
CA PHE A 688 -40.83 6.98 23.45
C PHE A 688 -41.07 8.47 23.47
N HIS A 689 -40.09 9.25 23.00
CA HIS A 689 -40.18 10.71 23.00
C HIS A 689 -40.71 11.23 21.66
N TYR A 690 -41.82 11.97 21.68
CA TYR A 690 -42.37 12.62 20.49
C TYR A 690 -42.10 14.13 20.46
N ASP A 691 -42.33 14.72 19.29
CA ASP A 691 -42.35 16.17 19.12
C ASP A 691 -43.78 16.70 19.28
N GLN A 692 -43.95 17.78 20.02
CA GLN A 692 -45.26 18.40 20.26
C GLN A 692 -46.02 18.72 18.97
N ALA A 693 -45.32 19.01 17.87
CA ALA A 693 -45.95 19.32 16.59
C ALA A 693 -46.64 18.11 15.93
N ASP A 694 -46.41 16.88 16.42
CA ASP A 694 -47.07 15.67 15.93
C ASP A 694 -48.38 15.36 16.67
N VAL A 695 -48.70 16.10 17.74
CA VAL A 695 -49.92 15.90 18.51
C VAL A 695 -51.11 16.50 17.77
N LYS A 696 -52.15 15.70 17.54
CA LYS A 696 -53.43 16.16 16.99
C LYS A 696 -54.61 15.74 17.86
N SER A 697 -55.46 16.71 18.22
CA SER A 697 -56.68 16.53 18.99
C SER A 697 -57.73 17.51 18.47
N ASP A 698 -58.13 17.31 17.20
CA ASP A 698 -59.01 18.24 16.50
C ASP A 698 -60.49 18.12 16.96
N GLU A 699 -60.86 17.06 17.66
CA GLU A 699 -62.23 16.88 18.17
C GLU A 699 -62.56 17.88 19.29
N PRO A 700 -63.68 18.62 19.20
CA PRO A 700 -64.06 19.58 20.22
C PRO A 700 -64.30 18.96 21.60
N GLY A 701 -63.46 19.35 22.56
CA GLY A 701 -63.59 18.93 23.96
C GLY A 701 -62.53 17.93 24.40
N GLU A 702 -61.79 17.37 23.45
CA GLU A 702 -60.63 16.52 23.67
C GLU A 702 -59.34 17.35 23.63
N SER A 703 -58.28 16.78 24.18
CA SER A 703 -56.94 17.37 24.22
C SER A 703 -55.87 16.29 24.34
N GLU A 704 -54.61 16.70 24.30
CA GLU A 704 -53.49 15.77 24.53
C GLU A 704 -53.53 15.09 25.90
N SER A 705 -54.08 15.72 26.94
CA SER A 705 -54.22 15.06 28.25
C SER A 705 -55.20 13.89 28.26
N ASP A 706 -55.96 13.72 27.18
CA ASP A 706 -56.88 12.60 26.96
C ASP A 706 -56.21 11.46 26.15
N TYR A 707 -54.94 11.64 25.76
CA TYR A 707 -54.18 10.59 25.07
C TYR A 707 -53.92 9.38 25.99
N ILE A 708 -54.05 8.20 25.40
CA ILE A 708 -53.62 6.92 25.96
C ILE A 708 -52.49 6.35 25.10
N ALA A 709 -51.67 5.48 25.70
CA ALA A 709 -50.68 4.73 24.95
C ALA A 709 -51.32 3.48 24.31
N ALA A 710 -50.85 3.11 23.12
CA ALA A 710 -51.32 1.94 22.40
C ALA A 710 -50.15 1.14 21.79
N GLN A 711 -50.30 -0.18 21.78
CA GLN A 711 -49.31 -1.11 21.25
C GLN A 711 -49.97 -2.23 20.45
N ILE A 712 -49.40 -2.55 19.28
CA ILE A 712 -49.78 -3.73 18.50
C ILE A 712 -48.59 -4.68 18.46
N LEU A 713 -48.72 -5.84 19.11
CA LEU A 713 -47.68 -6.86 19.05
C LEU A 713 -47.67 -7.52 17.67
N THR A 714 -46.47 -7.64 17.10
CA THR A 714 -46.24 -8.31 15.81
C THR A 714 -46.41 -9.81 15.96
N ASP A 715 -45.87 -10.36 17.05
CA ASP A 715 -45.88 -11.79 17.35
C ASP A 715 -46.99 -12.14 18.34
N ASN A 716 -47.44 -13.40 18.29
CA ASN A 716 -48.42 -13.98 19.21
C ASN A 716 -49.69 -13.11 19.43
N ASN A 717 -50.14 -12.42 18.37
CA ASN A 717 -51.34 -11.59 18.36
C ASN A 717 -52.44 -12.15 17.43
N PRO A 718 -52.99 -13.35 17.71
CA PRO A 718 -53.90 -14.05 16.79
C PRO A 718 -55.26 -13.36 16.61
N THR A 719 -55.62 -12.42 17.48
CA THR A 719 -56.85 -11.64 17.40
C THR A 719 -56.64 -10.24 16.82
N ASN A 720 -55.41 -9.91 16.39
CA ASN A 720 -55.03 -8.58 15.94
C ASN A 720 -55.44 -7.49 16.95
N ALA A 721 -55.29 -7.75 18.25
CA ALA A 721 -55.66 -6.80 19.29
C ALA A 721 -54.74 -5.59 19.29
N ILE A 722 -55.32 -4.42 19.58
CA ILE A 722 -54.60 -3.19 19.90
C ILE A 722 -54.61 -3.07 21.43
N ASN A 723 -53.46 -3.22 22.06
CA ASN A 723 -53.33 -3.14 23.51
C ASN A 723 -53.32 -1.67 23.93
N LYS A 724 -54.35 -1.26 24.68
CA LYS A 724 -54.58 0.11 25.14
C LYS A 724 -54.22 0.28 26.61
N PHE A 725 -53.52 1.37 26.94
CA PHE A 725 -53.02 1.64 28.28
C PHE A 725 -53.52 3.00 28.78
N THR A 726 -54.53 2.97 29.66
CA THR A 726 -55.23 4.17 30.16
C THR A 726 -54.68 4.68 31.51
N ALA A 727 -53.50 4.21 31.92
CA ALA A 727 -52.88 4.69 33.15
C ALA A 727 -52.48 6.17 32.97
N ALA A 728 -52.69 7.00 34.00
CA ALA A 728 -52.45 8.45 33.92
C ALA A 728 -50.98 8.85 33.66
N ASN A 729 -50.05 7.90 33.69
CA ASN A 729 -48.63 8.09 33.39
C ASN A 729 -48.16 7.30 32.15
N ALA A 730 -49.10 6.72 31.38
CA ALA A 730 -48.78 6.04 30.12
C ALA A 730 -48.42 7.04 29.01
N VAL A 731 -48.98 8.24 29.07
CA VAL A 731 -48.57 9.41 28.28
C VAL A 731 -48.27 10.54 29.27
N ASP A 732 -47.09 11.15 29.16
CA ASP A 732 -46.69 12.36 29.87
C ASP A 732 -46.61 13.50 28.84
N GLU A 733 -47.69 14.26 28.75
CA GLU A 733 -47.85 15.41 27.85
C GLU A 733 -47.00 16.61 28.25
N THR A 734 -46.46 16.64 29.48
CA THR A 734 -45.58 17.73 29.91
C THR A 734 -44.17 17.55 29.33
N ASN A 735 -43.70 16.30 29.26
CA ASN A 735 -42.37 15.95 28.77
C ASN A 735 -42.35 15.33 27.37
N ASN A 736 -43.52 15.15 26.75
CA ASN A 736 -43.74 14.51 25.45
C ASN A 736 -43.23 13.06 25.40
N ILE A 737 -43.65 12.24 26.37
CA ILE A 737 -43.20 10.85 26.52
C ILE A 737 -44.38 9.89 26.52
N ILE A 738 -44.26 8.78 25.80
CA ILE A 738 -45.13 7.60 25.95
C ILE A 738 -44.34 6.53 26.71
N ASN A 739 -44.89 5.98 27.78
CA ASN A 739 -44.22 5.02 28.66
C ASN A 739 -44.90 3.65 28.62
N PHE A 740 -44.09 2.60 28.39
CA PHE A 740 -44.50 1.21 28.49
C PHE A 740 -43.66 0.48 29.54
N ALA A 741 -44.31 0.07 30.64
CA ALA A 741 -43.71 -0.76 31.68
C ALA A 741 -43.77 -2.23 31.29
N LEU A 742 -42.68 -2.78 30.75
CA LEU A 742 -42.56 -4.18 30.34
C LEU A 742 -41.96 -5.01 31.48
N THR A 743 -42.63 -6.11 31.87
CA THR A 743 -42.20 -6.94 33.00
C THR A 743 -42.09 -8.42 32.62
N SER A 744 -40.87 -8.94 32.68
CA SER A 744 -40.54 -10.34 32.41
C SER A 744 -41.10 -10.87 31.07
N VAL A 745 -41.03 -10.04 30.03
CA VAL A 745 -41.51 -10.37 28.68
C VAL A 745 -40.44 -11.08 27.85
N THR A 746 -40.86 -11.77 26.79
CA THR A 746 -40.00 -12.28 25.72
C THR A 746 -39.96 -11.28 24.55
N ASP A 747 -39.18 -11.57 23.52
CA ASP A 747 -39.24 -10.89 22.22
C ASP A 747 -40.67 -10.69 21.71
N GLU A 748 -41.54 -11.70 21.82
CA GLU A 748 -42.97 -11.61 21.44
C GLU A 748 -43.73 -10.47 22.15
N GLY A 749 -43.32 -10.09 23.37
CA GLY A 749 -43.94 -9.01 24.14
C GLY A 749 -43.32 -7.63 23.90
N ILE A 750 -42.32 -7.55 23.02
CA ILE A 750 -41.58 -6.32 22.67
C ILE A 750 -41.74 -6.00 21.18
N SER A 751 -41.67 -7.00 20.31
CA SER A 751 -41.80 -6.82 18.86
C SER A 751 -43.20 -6.30 18.51
N GLY A 752 -43.28 -5.09 17.98
CA GLY A 752 -44.56 -4.44 17.73
C GLY A 752 -44.45 -2.96 17.40
N ASP A 753 -45.62 -2.37 17.20
CA ASP A 753 -45.79 -0.96 16.87
C ASP A 753 -46.34 -0.21 18.09
N TYR A 754 -45.79 0.97 18.35
CA TYR A 754 -46.02 1.77 19.54
C TYR A 754 -46.45 3.18 19.14
N PHE A 755 -47.58 3.64 19.66
CA PHE A 755 -48.19 4.94 19.34
C PHE A 755 -49.10 5.45 20.46
N ALA A 756 -49.72 6.61 20.27
CA ALA A 756 -50.65 7.20 21.24
C ALA A 756 -51.76 8.01 20.54
N GLY A 757 -52.83 8.28 21.28
CA GLY A 757 -53.98 9.06 20.80
C GLY A 757 -55.16 8.96 21.76
N ILE A 758 -56.25 9.64 21.44
CA ILE A 758 -57.49 9.57 22.23
C ILE A 758 -58.08 8.16 22.10
N ASP A 759 -58.56 7.57 23.21
CA ASP A 759 -58.99 6.16 23.27
C ASP A 759 -60.00 5.79 22.18
N GLU A 760 -61.04 6.60 22.01
CA GLU A 760 -62.08 6.36 21.03
C GLU A 760 -61.62 6.53 19.57
N ALA A 761 -60.53 7.24 19.31
CA ALA A 761 -59.94 7.35 17.97
C ALA A 761 -59.08 6.12 17.60
N ILE A 762 -58.72 5.29 18.59
CA ILE A 762 -57.91 4.09 18.38
C ILE A 762 -58.86 2.88 18.33
N PRO A 763 -58.85 2.07 17.27
CA PRO A 763 -59.65 0.83 17.24
C PRO A 763 -59.24 -0.15 18.34
N ASP A 764 -60.15 -1.03 18.77
CA ASP A 764 -59.82 -2.09 19.75
C ASP A 764 -59.05 -3.27 19.12
N VAL A 765 -59.26 -3.50 17.82
CA VAL A 765 -58.61 -4.54 17.02
C VAL A 765 -58.27 -3.97 15.64
N VAL A 766 -57.20 -4.46 15.02
CA VAL A 766 -56.92 -4.14 13.62
C VAL A 766 -57.99 -4.80 12.74
N ALA A 767 -58.70 -3.99 11.96
CA ALA A 767 -59.71 -4.49 11.02
C ALA A 767 -59.11 -5.58 10.12
N THR A 768 -59.82 -6.69 9.94
CA THR A 768 -59.37 -7.84 9.15
C THR A 768 -60.43 -8.17 8.12
N TYR A 769 -60.04 -8.20 6.84
CA TYR A 769 -60.93 -8.46 5.72
C TYR A 769 -60.46 -9.72 4.98
N THR A 770 -61.31 -10.76 4.95
CA THR A 770 -61.00 -12.02 4.26
C THR A 770 -61.80 -12.10 2.97
N SER A 771 -61.11 -12.26 1.85
CA SER A 771 -61.78 -12.45 0.55
C SER A 771 -62.62 -13.73 0.54
N THR A 772 -63.82 -13.67 -0.05
CA THR A 772 -64.78 -14.78 -0.16
C THR A 772 -65.04 -15.21 -1.60
N MET A 773 -64.61 -14.39 -2.57
CA MET A 773 -64.70 -14.63 -4.00
C MET A 773 -63.68 -13.76 -4.74
N ASP A 774 -63.46 -14.06 -6.02
CA ASP A 774 -62.61 -13.25 -6.90
C ASP A 774 -63.18 -11.85 -7.12
N GLY A 775 -62.30 -10.86 -7.22
CA GLY A 775 -62.66 -9.53 -7.72
C GLY A 775 -61.68 -8.43 -7.34
N ASP A 776 -62.10 -7.22 -7.71
CA ASP A 776 -61.35 -5.98 -7.47
C ASP A 776 -61.30 -5.64 -5.97
N VAL A 777 -60.18 -5.10 -5.51
CA VAL A 777 -59.92 -4.76 -4.10
C VAL A 777 -60.90 -3.72 -3.55
N ASP A 778 -61.47 -2.87 -4.41
CA ASP A 778 -62.45 -1.85 -4.04
C ASP A 778 -63.92 -2.33 -4.15
N ALA A 779 -64.13 -3.61 -4.47
CA ALA A 779 -65.44 -4.23 -4.57
C ALA A 779 -65.88 -4.96 -3.29
N VAL A 780 -67.14 -5.37 -3.25
CA VAL A 780 -67.73 -6.12 -2.10
C VAL A 780 -67.40 -7.61 -2.25
N ILE A 781 -66.15 -7.98 -1.94
CA ILE A 781 -65.64 -9.36 -2.04
C ILE A 781 -65.26 -9.99 -0.69
N TYR A 782 -65.38 -9.24 0.41
CA TYR A 782 -64.93 -9.65 1.73
C TYR A 782 -66.04 -10.25 2.61
N ASP A 783 -65.63 -10.98 3.65
CA ASP A 783 -66.51 -11.60 4.66
C ASP A 783 -67.30 -10.58 5.50
N ILE A 784 -66.75 -9.38 5.67
CA ILE A 784 -67.40 -8.21 6.25
C ILE A 784 -67.35 -7.02 5.29
N VAL A 785 -68.26 -6.06 5.45
CA VAL A 785 -68.30 -4.85 4.61
C VAL A 785 -67.22 -3.88 5.07
N VAL A 786 -66.42 -3.35 4.13
CA VAL A 786 -65.48 -2.24 4.38
C VAL A 786 -66.29 -0.98 4.71
N PRO A 787 -66.16 -0.39 5.91
CA PRO A 787 -66.80 0.87 6.26
C PRO A 787 -66.47 1.97 5.24
N GLY A 788 -67.47 2.75 4.82
CA GLY A 788 -67.31 3.76 3.76
C GLY A 788 -67.19 3.21 2.32
N GLY A 789 -66.93 1.91 2.15
CA GLY A 789 -66.67 1.26 0.86
C GLY A 789 -65.24 1.47 0.35
N GLY A 790 -64.92 0.92 -0.83
CA GLY A 790 -63.58 0.98 -1.40
C GLY A 790 -62.63 -0.09 -0.87
N ALA A 791 -61.33 0.07 -1.13
CA ALA A 791 -60.31 -0.87 -0.68
C ALA A 791 -60.09 -0.78 0.84
N PRO A 792 -59.81 -1.91 1.53
CA PRO A 792 -59.37 -1.87 2.92
C PRO A 792 -58.15 -0.94 3.10
N ARG A 793 -58.17 -0.14 4.17
CA ARG A 793 -57.10 0.79 4.55
C ARG A 793 -56.70 0.51 5.99
N GLY A 794 -55.40 0.62 6.30
CA GLY A 794 -54.90 0.40 7.66
C GLY A 794 -55.16 -1.01 8.22
N ALA A 795 -55.60 -1.95 7.39
CA ALA A 795 -56.20 -3.20 7.81
C ALA A 795 -55.32 -4.40 7.47
N VAL A 796 -55.70 -5.57 8.01
CA VAL A 796 -55.22 -6.86 7.56
C VAL A 796 -56.06 -7.32 6.36
N LEU A 797 -55.42 -7.54 5.22
CA LEU A 797 -56.03 -8.19 4.07
C LEU A 797 -55.65 -9.67 4.05
N VAL A 798 -56.65 -10.55 4.08
CA VAL A 798 -56.46 -12.00 3.90
C VAL A 798 -57.00 -12.41 2.53
N VAL A 799 -56.08 -12.78 1.65
CA VAL A 799 -56.41 -13.41 0.36
C VAL A 799 -56.59 -14.90 0.59
N ALA A 800 -57.85 -15.34 0.62
CA ALA A 800 -58.22 -16.68 1.05
C ALA A 800 -57.87 -17.74 -0.01
N THR A 801 -57.79 -19.00 0.43
CA THR A 801 -57.56 -20.12 -0.49
C THR A 801 -58.60 -20.14 -1.62
N GLY A 802 -58.12 -20.11 -2.86
CA GLY A 802 -58.94 -20.21 -4.07
C GLY A 802 -59.59 -18.91 -4.53
N THR A 803 -59.23 -17.76 -3.95
CA THR A 803 -59.67 -16.44 -4.40
C THR A 803 -58.54 -15.64 -5.06
N THR A 804 -58.89 -14.74 -5.97
CA THR A 804 -58.00 -13.70 -6.53
C THR A 804 -58.50 -12.32 -6.13
N VAL A 805 -57.67 -11.55 -5.44
CA VAL A 805 -57.93 -10.13 -5.15
C VAL A 805 -57.09 -9.29 -6.11
N THR A 806 -57.72 -8.47 -6.94
CA THR A 806 -57.02 -7.61 -7.91
C THR A 806 -56.96 -6.17 -7.41
N PHE A 807 -55.75 -5.64 -7.26
CA PHE A 807 -55.52 -4.22 -7.05
C PHE A 807 -55.76 -3.49 -8.38
N ASN A 808 -56.97 -2.96 -8.54
CA ASN A 808 -57.46 -2.23 -9.71
C ASN A 808 -57.38 -0.70 -9.55
N ILE A 809 -56.98 -0.22 -8.36
CA ILE A 809 -56.80 1.20 -8.04
C ILE A 809 -55.41 1.45 -7.45
N ASN A 810 -54.88 2.67 -7.61
CA ASN A 810 -53.59 3.05 -7.01
C ASN A 810 -53.71 3.32 -5.50
N ASN A 811 -52.57 3.31 -4.80
CA ASN A 811 -52.44 3.72 -3.39
C ASN A 811 -53.22 2.87 -2.37
N VAL A 812 -53.37 1.57 -2.62
CA VAL A 812 -53.88 0.64 -1.59
C VAL A 812 -52.86 0.55 -0.45
N ASN A 813 -53.28 0.90 0.76
CA ASN A 813 -52.41 1.03 1.93
C ASN A 813 -52.91 0.13 3.08
N LEU A 814 -52.24 -0.99 3.24
CA LEU A 814 -52.57 -2.04 4.22
C LEU A 814 -51.57 -2.06 5.36
N TYR A 815 -52.02 -2.56 6.51
CA TYR A 815 -51.17 -2.80 7.66
C TYR A 815 -50.47 -4.17 7.58
N LYS A 816 -51.20 -5.22 7.18
CA LYS A 816 -50.68 -6.57 6.94
C LYS A 816 -51.39 -7.21 5.75
N THR A 817 -50.69 -8.12 5.07
CA THR A 817 -51.23 -8.89 3.95
C THR A 817 -50.89 -10.36 4.13
N GLU A 818 -51.90 -11.22 4.26
CA GLU A 818 -51.75 -12.67 4.29
C GLU A 818 -52.28 -13.26 2.98
N ILE A 819 -51.42 -13.94 2.22
CA ILE A 819 -51.83 -14.65 1.00
C ILE A 819 -51.84 -16.15 1.29
N GLN A 820 -53.04 -16.71 1.52
CA GLN A 820 -53.19 -18.12 1.88
C GLN A 820 -52.86 -19.05 0.72
N ALA A 821 -52.55 -20.31 1.03
CA ALA A 821 -52.25 -21.33 0.03
C ALA A 821 -53.34 -21.38 -1.06
N GLY A 822 -52.95 -21.19 -2.32
CA GLY A 822 -53.86 -21.17 -3.47
C GLY A 822 -54.72 -19.91 -3.62
N GLY A 823 -54.49 -18.87 -2.81
CA GLY A 823 -54.99 -17.51 -3.07
C GLY A 823 -53.98 -16.70 -3.90
N THR A 824 -54.46 -15.69 -4.61
CA THR A 824 -53.61 -14.80 -5.44
C THR A 824 -53.92 -13.33 -5.18
N LEU A 825 -52.90 -12.55 -4.83
CA LEU A 825 -52.97 -11.09 -4.83
C LEU A 825 -52.42 -10.58 -6.16
N GLU A 826 -53.25 -10.02 -7.02
CA GLU A 826 -52.86 -9.50 -8.33
C GLU A 826 -52.71 -7.98 -8.29
N VAL A 827 -51.58 -7.45 -8.73
CA VAL A 827 -51.35 -6.00 -8.95
C VAL A 827 -51.43 -5.75 -10.45
N ASP A 828 -52.51 -5.10 -10.91
CA ASP A 828 -52.82 -4.94 -12.34
C ASP A 828 -52.54 -3.51 -12.82
N GLU A 829 -51.29 -3.24 -13.22
CA GLU A 829 -50.85 -1.93 -13.73
C GLU A 829 -51.11 -0.73 -12.79
N THR A 830 -51.23 -0.97 -11.48
CA THR A 830 -51.42 0.06 -10.45
C THR A 830 -50.14 0.34 -9.65
N ASP A 831 -50.07 1.51 -8.99
CA ASP A 831 -48.89 1.97 -8.25
C ASP A 831 -49.20 2.53 -6.84
N GLY A 832 -48.14 2.83 -6.08
CA GLY A 832 -48.24 3.48 -4.77
C GLY A 832 -48.70 2.57 -3.62
N HIS A 833 -48.62 1.25 -3.79
CA HIS A 833 -49.13 0.28 -2.82
C HIS A 833 -48.21 0.06 -1.62
N ARG A 834 -48.82 -0.05 -0.44
CA ARG A 834 -48.21 -0.56 0.80
C ARG A 834 -48.95 -1.81 1.23
N LEU A 835 -48.26 -2.94 1.25
CA LEU A 835 -48.81 -4.22 1.74
C LEU A 835 -48.55 -4.46 3.23
N GLY A 836 -47.72 -3.63 3.86
CA GLY A 836 -47.30 -3.80 5.24
C GLY A 836 -46.45 -5.06 5.42
N THR A 837 -46.70 -5.84 6.47
CA THR A 837 -46.05 -7.17 6.62
C THR A 837 -46.77 -8.20 5.75
N VAL A 838 -46.00 -8.88 4.89
CA VAL A 838 -46.52 -9.86 3.93
C VAL A 838 -46.15 -11.26 4.38
N SER A 839 -47.14 -12.15 4.43
CA SER A 839 -46.97 -13.54 4.86
C SER A 839 -47.89 -14.49 4.09
N GLY A 840 -47.71 -15.79 4.31
CA GLY A 840 -48.51 -16.85 3.69
C GLY A 840 -47.76 -17.65 2.63
N THR A 841 -48.51 -18.43 1.86
CA THR A 841 -47.99 -19.45 0.91
C THR A 841 -48.69 -19.43 -0.46
N GLY A 842 -49.53 -18.43 -0.72
CA GLY A 842 -50.13 -18.18 -2.03
C GLY A 842 -49.22 -17.33 -2.93
N ASP A 843 -49.81 -16.74 -3.96
CA ASP A 843 -49.07 -16.03 -5.00
C ASP A 843 -49.32 -14.51 -4.96
N LEU A 844 -48.24 -13.72 -4.96
CA LEU A 844 -48.26 -12.30 -5.31
C LEU A 844 -47.98 -12.20 -6.81
N LYS A 845 -48.92 -11.69 -7.59
CA LYS A 845 -48.83 -11.62 -9.05
C LYS A 845 -48.74 -10.17 -9.51
N LEU A 846 -47.67 -9.82 -10.23
CA LEU A 846 -47.46 -8.49 -10.79
C LEU A 846 -47.78 -8.52 -12.29
N VAL A 847 -48.84 -7.82 -12.69
CA VAL A 847 -49.30 -7.76 -14.07
C VAL A 847 -48.92 -6.45 -14.74
N SER A 848 -48.16 -6.52 -15.84
CA SER A 848 -47.77 -5.35 -16.63
C SER A 848 -47.86 -5.65 -18.13
N ASN A 849 -48.55 -4.78 -18.88
CA ASN A 849 -48.69 -4.84 -20.34
C ASN A 849 -47.93 -3.71 -21.04
N THR A 850 -47.54 -2.67 -20.30
CA THR A 850 -46.76 -1.51 -20.77
C THR A 850 -45.30 -1.60 -20.31
N SER A 851 -44.93 -0.97 -19.20
CA SER A 851 -43.59 -1.06 -18.61
C SER A 851 -43.61 -0.85 -17.09
N SER A 852 -42.97 -1.78 -16.38
CA SER A 852 -42.58 -1.82 -14.96
C SER A 852 -43.66 -1.47 -13.93
N VAL A 853 -44.50 -2.46 -13.59
CA VAL A 853 -45.09 -2.52 -12.24
C VAL A 853 -43.98 -2.77 -11.23
N VAL A 854 -43.87 -1.89 -10.24
CA VAL A 854 -42.91 -2.01 -9.13
C VAL A 854 -43.51 -2.98 -8.10
N LEU A 855 -42.67 -3.84 -7.52
CA LEU A 855 -43.08 -4.64 -6.36
C LEU A 855 -43.63 -3.69 -5.28
N PRO A 856 -44.87 -3.88 -4.80
CA PRO A 856 -45.44 -3.06 -3.74
C PRO A 856 -44.49 -2.93 -2.55
N ALA A 857 -44.51 -1.82 -1.85
CA ALA A 857 -43.70 -1.68 -0.65
C ALA A 857 -44.25 -2.63 0.43
N GLY A 858 -43.38 -3.39 1.09
CA GLY A 858 -43.78 -4.38 2.09
C GLY A 858 -42.59 -5.08 2.74
N TYR A 859 -42.83 -5.71 3.89
CA TYR A 859 -41.91 -6.62 4.54
C TYR A 859 -42.17 -8.04 4.07
N TYR A 860 -41.27 -8.57 3.24
CA TYR A 860 -41.44 -9.86 2.58
C TYR A 860 -40.59 -10.99 3.14
N VAL A 861 -39.88 -10.78 4.26
CA VAL A 861 -38.91 -11.76 4.81
C VAL A 861 -39.55 -13.15 4.98
N ASP A 862 -40.75 -13.21 5.56
CA ASP A 862 -41.45 -14.47 5.76
C ASP A 862 -42.08 -15.00 4.45
N PHE A 863 -42.65 -14.11 3.63
CA PHE A 863 -43.31 -14.47 2.38
C PHE A 863 -42.35 -15.03 1.34
N PHE A 864 -41.13 -14.52 1.22
CA PHE A 864 -40.11 -15.03 0.30
C PHE A 864 -39.15 -16.05 0.95
N SER A 865 -39.51 -16.57 2.12
CA SER A 865 -38.81 -17.72 2.73
C SER A 865 -38.97 -18.99 1.88
N CYS A 866 -38.14 -20.01 2.12
CA CYS A 866 -38.21 -21.30 1.41
C CYS A 866 -39.55 -22.04 1.57
N THR A 867 -40.33 -21.68 2.59
CA THR A 867 -41.65 -22.25 2.89
C THR A 867 -42.78 -21.23 2.71
N GLY A 868 -42.47 -20.05 2.16
CA GLY A 868 -43.40 -18.95 1.94
C GLY A 868 -44.16 -19.06 0.60
N GLY A 869 -44.63 -17.92 0.10
CA GLY A 869 -45.40 -17.80 -1.12
C GLY A 869 -44.57 -17.58 -2.38
N GLY A 870 -45.27 -17.45 -3.50
CA GLY A 870 -44.70 -17.24 -4.84
C GLY A 870 -44.81 -15.78 -5.29
N LEU A 871 -43.83 -15.33 -6.08
CA LEU A 871 -43.93 -14.10 -6.88
C LEU A 871 -44.12 -14.50 -8.36
N GLU A 872 -45.26 -14.16 -8.94
CA GLU A 872 -45.58 -14.39 -10.35
C GLU A 872 -45.48 -13.07 -11.13
N TYR A 873 -44.81 -13.10 -12.28
CA TYR A 873 -44.81 -12.00 -13.24
C TYR A 873 -45.63 -12.40 -14.47
N GLY A 874 -46.68 -11.66 -14.82
CA GLY A 874 -47.57 -12.00 -15.94
C GLY A 874 -47.99 -10.81 -16.80
N GLY A 875 -48.15 -10.97 -18.10
CA GLY A 875 -48.47 -9.87 -19.02
C GLY A 875 -47.46 -9.78 -20.16
N THR A 876 -47.46 -8.66 -20.90
CA THR A 876 -46.58 -8.46 -22.07
C THR A 876 -45.49 -7.41 -21.87
N GLY A 877 -45.43 -6.75 -20.72
CA GLY A 877 -44.48 -5.69 -20.39
C GLY A 877 -43.13 -6.20 -19.86
N ASN A 878 -42.22 -5.26 -19.59
CA ASN A 878 -40.94 -5.53 -18.95
C ASN A 878 -41.01 -5.28 -17.44
N TYR A 879 -40.28 -6.08 -16.65
CA TYR A 879 -40.19 -5.97 -15.19
C TYR A 879 -38.76 -5.64 -14.75
N ASN A 880 -38.66 -4.74 -13.77
CA ASN A 880 -37.42 -4.55 -13.02
C ASN A 880 -37.46 -5.45 -11.80
N ILE A 881 -36.57 -6.45 -11.75
CA ILE A 881 -36.34 -7.24 -10.55
C ILE A 881 -35.33 -6.46 -9.71
N LEU A 882 -35.77 -5.87 -8.60
CA LEU A 882 -34.85 -5.32 -7.60
C LEU A 882 -34.12 -6.50 -6.96
N GLY A 883 -32.78 -6.52 -7.05
CA GLY A 883 -31.97 -7.48 -6.29
C GLY A 883 -32.16 -7.20 -4.81
N GLY A 884 -32.71 -8.17 -4.09
CA GLY A 884 -32.82 -8.14 -2.64
C GLY A 884 -31.47 -8.33 -1.95
#